data_AF-G1PNS7-F1
#
_entry.id   AF-G1PNS7-F1
#
_cell.length_a   1.000
_cell.length_b   1.000
_cell.length_c   1.000
_cell.angle_alpha   90.00
_cell.angle_beta   90.00
_cell.angle_gamma   90.00
#
_symmetry.space_group_name_H-M   'P 1'
#
loop_
_entity.id
_entity.type
_entity.pdbx_description
1 polymer ?
#
loop_
_entity_poly.entity_id
_entity_poly.type
_entity_poly.pdbx_seq_one_letter_code
_entity_poly.pdbx_strand_id
1 'polypeptide(L)'
;MDLAAAAEPGAGSQHVVVRDEVAEKCQKLFLDFLEEFQNSDGETKYLQLAEELIRPERNTLVVSFVDLEQFNQQLSTTIQEEFYRVYPYLCRALKTFVKDRKEIPLAKDFYVAFQDLPTRHKIRELTSSRIGLLTRISGQVVRTHPVHPELVSGTFLCLDCQTVIKDVEQQFKYTQPNICRNPVCANRKRFLLDTNKSRFVDFQKVRIQETQAELPRGSIPRSLEVILRAEAVESAQAGDKCDFTGTLIVVPDVSKLSTPGARAETNSRVSGVDGYETEGIRGLRALGVRDLSYRLVFLACCVAPTNPRFGGKELRDEEQTAESIKNQMTVKEWEKVFEMSQDKNLYHNLCTSLFPTIHGNDEVKRGVLLMLFGGVPKTTGEGTSLRGDINVCIVGDPSTAKSQFLKHVEEFTPRAVYTSGKASSAAGLTAAVVRDEESHEFVIEAGALMLADNGVCCIDEFDKMEVRDQVAIHEAMEQQTISITKAGVKATLNARTSILAAANPIGGHYDRSKSLKQNINLSAPIMSRFDLFFILVDECNEVTDYAIARRIVDLHSRIEDSIDRVYSLDDIRRYLLFARQFKPKISRESEDFIVEQYKRLRQRDGSGVSKSSWRITVRQLESMIRLSEAMARMHCCDEVQPKHVKEAFRLLNKSIIRVETPDVNLDQDEEVQMEVDESPEGINGHADSPAPVNGINGHSDDADRDSVPKASLRLGFSEYCRISNLIVLHLRKMEEEEDESALKRSELVNWYLKEIESEIDSEEELINKKRIIEKVIYRLTHYDHVLIELTQAGLKGSMEGSESYEEDPYLVVNPNYLLED
;
A
#
# COMPACT_ATOMS: atom_id res chain seq x y z
N MET A 1 -76.03 -8.57 -36.76
CA MET A 1 -75.66 -9.65 -35.84
C MET A 1 -74.31 -9.26 -35.26
N ASP A 2 -74.30 -8.19 -34.48
CA ASP A 2 -74.41 -8.16 -32.99
C ASP A 2 -72.96 -8.14 -32.45
N LEU A 3 -72.44 -7.05 -31.88
CA LEU A 3 -72.96 -6.36 -30.70
C LEU A 3 -72.63 -4.86 -30.69
N ALA A 4 -73.57 -4.12 -30.10
CA ALA A 4 -73.57 -2.68 -29.90
C ALA A 4 -72.56 -2.23 -28.84
N ALA A 5 -71.79 -1.18 -29.17
CA ALA A 5 -71.00 -0.41 -28.23
C ALA A 5 -71.93 0.54 -27.45
N ALA A 6 -72.03 0.34 -26.15
CA ALA A 6 -72.71 1.24 -25.23
C ALA A 6 -71.83 2.49 -25.02
N ALA A 7 -72.36 3.66 -25.38
CA ALA A 7 -71.77 4.94 -25.07
C ALA A 7 -72.11 5.34 -23.62
N GLU A 8 -71.09 5.51 -22.77
CA GLU A 8 -71.23 6.22 -21.51
C GLU A 8 -71.12 7.74 -21.74
N PRO A 9 -72.04 8.57 -21.21
CA PRO A 9 -71.93 10.02 -21.26
C PRO A 9 -71.31 10.56 -19.96
N GLY A 10 -70.20 11.29 -20.05
CA GLY A 10 -69.70 12.06 -18.90
C GLY A 10 -68.19 12.22 -18.79
N ALA A 11 -67.49 12.62 -19.85
CA ALA A 11 -66.13 13.11 -19.72
C ALA A 11 -66.15 14.65 -19.59
N GLY A 12 -66.21 15.13 -18.35
CA GLY A 12 -65.83 16.50 -18.03
C GLY A 12 -64.42 16.78 -18.55
N SER A 13 -64.22 17.99 -19.07
CA SER A 13 -62.99 18.50 -19.67
C SER A 13 -61.72 18.11 -18.90
N GLN A 14 -61.09 17.00 -19.27
CA GLN A 14 -59.71 16.72 -18.91
C GLN A 14 -58.86 17.67 -19.74
N HIS A 15 -58.19 18.62 -19.08
CA HIS A 15 -57.12 19.38 -19.72
C HIS A 15 -56.12 18.37 -20.30
N VAL A 16 -56.05 18.31 -21.64
CA VAL A 16 -55.10 17.47 -22.36
C VAL A 16 -53.70 17.97 -21.99
N VAL A 17 -52.93 17.14 -21.29
CA VAL A 17 -51.51 17.40 -21.06
C VAL A 17 -50.85 17.48 -22.44
N VAL A 18 -50.08 18.54 -22.68
CA VAL A 18 -49.36 18.70 -23.96
C VAL A 18 -48.43 17.51 -24.13
N ARG A 19 -48.59 16.76 -25.22
CA ARG A 19 -47.75 15.60 -25.51
C ARG A 19 -46.36 16.05 -25.91
N ASP A 20 -45.37 15.43 -25.30
CA ASP A 20 -43.99 15.62 -25.68
C ASP A 20 -43.64 14.62 -26.80
N GLU A 21 -43.86 15.03 -28.04
CA GLU A 21 -43.65 14.20 -29.23
C GLU A 21 -42.21 13.65 -29.33
N VAL A 22 -41.21 14.42 -28.90
CA VAL A 22 -39.80 13.99 -28.94
C VAL A 22 -39.56 12.88 -27.92
N ALA A 23 -40.08 13.05 -26.71
CA ALA A 23 -39.91 12.08 -25.64
C ALA A 23 -40.72 10.80 -25.89
N GLU A 24 -41.94 10.89 -26.41
CA GLU A 24 -42.76 9.72 -26.79
C GLU A 24 -42.14 8.96 -27.97
N LYS A 25 -41.60 9.67 -28.97
CA LYS A 25 -40.87 9.04 -30.08
C LYS A 25 -39.61 8.32 -29.57
N CYS A 26 -38.85 8.96 -28.67
CA CYS A 26 -37.68 8.35 -28.03
C CYS A 26 -38.08 7.10 -27.22
N GLN A 27 -39.18 7.16 -26.48
CA GLN A 27 -39.72 6.04 -25.71
C GLN A 27 -40.01 4.83 -26.61
N LYS A 28 -40.66 5.06 -27.76
CA LYS A 28 -40.99 3.99 -28.72
C LYS A 28 -39.72 3.39 -29.32
N LEU A 29 -38.81 4.22 -29.83
CA LEU A 29 -37.55 3.76 -30.43
C LEU A 29 -36.68 3.00 -29.43
N PHE A 30 -36.69 3.40 -28.16
CA PHE A 30 -35.96 2.69 -27.11
C PHE A 30 -36.61 1.36 -26.73
N LEU A 31 -37.94 1.26 -26.75
CA LEU A 31 -38.64 -0.01 -26.59
C LEU A 31 -38.31 -0.97 -27.74
N ASP A 32 -38.37 -0.48 -28.98
CA ASP A 32 -38.00 -1.26 -30.17
C ASP A 32 -36.54 -1.75 -30.06
N PHE A 33 -35.61 -0.91 -29.59
CA PHE A 33 -34.22 -1.30 -29.32
C PHE A 33 -34.10 -2.44 -28.30
N LEU A 34 -34.83 -2.38 -27.18
CA LEU A 34 -34.77 -3.44 -26.16
C LEU A 34 -35.32 -4.79 -26.66
N GLU A 35 -36.24 -4.77 -27.62
CA GLU A 35 -36.84 -5.97 -28.21
C GLU A 35 -36.02 -6.55 -29.37
N GLU A 36 -35.49 -5.70 -30.24
CA GLU A 36 -34.89 -6.12 -31.51
C GLU A 36 -33.37 -6.31 -31.42
N PHE A 37 -32.68 -5.71 -30.44
CA PHE A 37 -31.22 -5.77 -30.37
C PHE A 37 -30.72 -7.19 -30.08
N GLN A 38 -29.90 -7.72 -31.00
CA GLN A 38 -29.30 -9.05 -30.94
C GLN A 38 -27.78 -8.94 -30.84
N ASN A 39 -27.18 -9.83 -30.06
CA ASN A 39 -25.74 -10.02 -30.03
C ASN A 39 -25.23 -10.68 -31.32
N SER A 40 -23.91 -10.75 -31.47
CA SER A 40 -23.23 -11.51 -32.55
C SER A 40 -23.71 -12.97 -32.68
N ASP A 41 -24.22 -13.55 -31.60
CA ASP A 41 -24.68 -14.94 -31.53
C ASP A 41 -26.18 -15.11 -31.87
N GLY A 42 -26.88 -14.02 -32.23
CA GLY A 42 -28.31 -14.03 -32.58
C GLY A 42 -29.27 -14.05 -31.39
N GLU A 43 -28.76 -14.04 -30.16
CA GLU A 43 -29.56 -13.95 -28.93
C GLU A 43 -29.81 -12.49 -28.51
N THR A 44 -31.02 -12.22 -28.00
CA THR A 44 -31.40 -10.92 -27.46
C THR A 44 -30.79 -10.70 -26.06
N LYS A 45 -29.69 -9.95 -25.99
CA LYS A 45 -28.93 -9.66 -24.75
C LYS A 45 -29.79 -9.08 -23.62
N TYR A 46 -30.59 -8.06 -23.95
CA TYR A 46 -31.36 -7.31 -22.96
C TYR A 46 -32.56 -8.09 -22.42
N LEU A 47 -32.99 -9.14 -23.12
CA LEU A 47 -34.06 -10.01 -22.65
C LEU A 47 -33.61 -10.83 -21.44
N GLN A 48 -32.45 -11.49 -21.53
CA GLN A 48 -31.86 -12.25 -20.42
C GLN A 48 -31.59 -11.36 -19.21
N LEU A 49 -31.08 -10.14 -19.43
CA LEU A 49 -30.85 -9.16 -18.36
C LEU A 49 -32.15 -8.67 -17.72
N ALA A 50 -33.24 -8.58 -18.48
CA ALA A 50 -34.55 -8.21 -17.96
C ALA A 50 -35.23 -9.34 -17.18
N GLU A 51 -34.94 -10.61 -17.47
CA GLU A 51 -35.41 -11.73 -16.65
C GLU A 51 -34.81 -11.67 -15.23
N GLU A 52 -33.53 -11.31 -15.11
CA GLU A 52 -32.86 -11.08 -13.82
C GLU A 52 -33.48 -9.90 -13.03
N LEU A 53 -34.06 -8.91 -13.72
CA LEU A 53 -34.69 -7.72 -13.14
C LEU A 53 -36.02 -8.04 -12.40
N ILE A 54 -36.57 -9.24 -12.61
CA ILE A 54 -37.77 -9.71 -11.92
C ILE A 54 -37.48 -9.94 -10.43
N ARG A 55 -36.24 -10.32 -10.07
CA ARG A 55 -35.84 -10.52 -8.66
C ARG A 55 -36.17 -9.27 -7.82
N PRO A 56 -36.68 -9.44 -6.59
CA PRO A 56 -37.23 -8.32 -5.81
C PRO A 56 -36.19 -7.24 -5.50
N GLU A 57 -34.93 -7.63 -5.32
CA GLU A 57 -33.81 -6.75 -4.95
C GLU A 57 -33.26 -5.93 -6.12
N ARG A 58 -33.52 -6.35 -7.37
CA ARG A 58 -32.99 -5.70 -8.58
C ARG A 58 -34.02 -4.74 -9.16
N ASN A 59 -33.59 -3.52 -9.46
CA ASN A 59 -34.45 -2.49 -10.08
C ASN A 59 -33.73 -1.65 -11.15
N THR A 60 -32.45 -1.92 -11.44
CA THR A 60 -31.70 -1.26 -12.52
C THR A 60 -31.41 -2.21 -13.68
N LEU A 61 -31.69 -1.77 -14.91
CA LEU A 61 -31.19 -2.40 -16.12
C LEU A 61 -29.98 -1.62 -16.63
N VAL A 62 -28.85 -2.31 -16.80
CA VAL A 62 -27.63 -1.72 -17.33
C VAL A 62 -27.62 -1.90 -18.86
N VAL A 63 -27.51 -0.77 -19.57
CA VAL A 63 -27.54 -0.70 -21.04
C VAL A 63 -26.21 -0.12 -21.52
N SER A 64 -25.56 -0.80 -22.47
CA SER A 64 -24.34 -0.28 -23.08
C SER A 64 -24.68 0.78 -24.11
N PHE A 65 -24.02 1.94 -24.02
CA PHE A 65 -24.26 3.04 -24.95
C PHE A 65 -23.75 2.73 -26.36
N VAL A 66 -22.70 1.92 -26.47
CA VAL A 66 -22.14 1.46 -27.76
C VAL A 66 -23.15 0.61 -28.53
N ASP A 67 -23.85 -0.29 -27.84
CA ASP A 67 -24.91 -1.13 -28.43
C ASP A 67 -26.04 -0.26 -29.00
N LEU A 68 -26.39 0.81 -28.28
CA LEU A 68 -27.42 1.76 -28.68
C LEU A 68 -26.99 2.59 -29.91
N GLU A 69 -25.73 3.02 -29.97
CA GLU A 69 -25.13 3.66 -31.15
C GLU A 69 -25.14 2.76 -32.39
N GLN A 70 -24.86 1.46 -32.22
CA GLN A 70 -24.86 0.51 -33.33
C GLN A 70 -26.26 0.28 -33.91
N PHE A 71 -27.28 0.23 -33.05
CA PHE A 71 -28.66 0.04 -33.49
C PHE A 71 -29.26 1.32 -34.09
N ASN A 72 -29.12 2.46 -33.40
CA ASN A 72 -29.75 3.71 -33.82
C ASN A 72 -28.99 4.96 -33.36
N GLN A 73 -28.21 5.53 -34.27
CA GLN A 73 -27.44 6.75 -34.01
C GLN A 73 -28.31 7.98 -33.67
N GLN A 74 -29.50 8.14 -34.27
CA GLN A 74 -30.37 9.28 -33.98
C GLN A 74 -30.90 9.22 -32.53
N LEU A 75 -31.19 8.02 -32.05
CA LEU A 75 -31.60 7.79 -30.66
C LEU A 75 -30.47 8.15 -29.70
N SER A 76 -29.23 7.70 -29.98
CA SER A 76 -28.05 8.02 -29.17
C SER A 76 -27.83 9.52 -29.03
N THR A 77 -27.88 10.28 -30.13
CA THR A 77 -27.72 11.74 -30.09
C THR A 77 -28.81 12.40 -29.26
N THR A 78 -30.06 11.96 -29.41
CA THR A 78 -31.19 12.50 -28.64
C THR A 78 -31.02 12.22 -27.14
N ILE A 79 -30.60 11.00 -26.76
CA ILE A 79 -30.36 10.63 -25.37
C ILE A 79 -29.16 11.39 -24.79
N GLN A 80 -28.11 11.62 -25.58
CA GLN A 80 -26.91 12.31 -25.11
C GLN A 80 -27.15 13.81 -24.89
N GLU A 81 -27.91 14.45 -25.78
CA GLU A 81 -28.21 15.88 -25.71
C GLU A 81 -29.34 16.20 -24.72
N GLU A 82 -30.42 15.42 -24.69
CA GLU A 82 -31.62 15.74 -23.91
C GLU A 82 -31.90 14.70 -22.81
N PHE A 83 -30.83 14.17 -22.20
CA PHE A 83 -30.89 13.06 -21.25
C PHE A 83 -31.90 13.30 -20.12
N TYR A 84 -31.80 14.44 -19.43
CA TYR A 84 -32.64 14.72 -18.27
C TYR A 84 -34.13 14.78 -18.60
N ARG A 85 -34.49 15.25 -19.81
CA ARG A 85 -35.87 15.35 -20.29
C ARG A 85 -36.44 13.98 -20.67
N VAL A 86 -35.65 13.15 -21.37
CA VAL A 86 -36.13 11.85 -21.86
C VAL A 86 -36.01 10.73 -20.81
N TYR A 87 -35.19 10.88 -19.77
CA TYR A 87 -34.94 9.85 -18.76
C TYR A 87 -36.21 9.25 -18.12
N PRO A 88 -37.23 10.02 -17.68
CA PRO A 88 -38.46 9.44 -17.13
C PRO A 88 -39.22 8.57 -18.14
N TYR A 89 -39.13 8.89 -19.43
CA TYR A 89 -39.77 8.13 -20.50
C TYR A 89 -39.02 6.83 -20.80
N LEU A 90 -37.69 6.84 -20.72
CA LEU A 90 -36.87 5.62 -20.82
C LEU A 90 -37.21 4.62 -19.70
N CYS A 91 -37.38 5.08 -18.47
CA CYS A 91 -37.82 4.24 -17.36
C CYS A 91 -39.25 3.68 -17.57
N ARG A 92 -40.14 4.46 -18.20
CA ARG A 92 -41.49 3.98 -18.57
C ARG A 92 -41.43 2.94 -19.69
N ALA A 93 -40.61 3.14 -20.72
CA ALA A 93 -40.37 2.14 -21.77
C ALA A 93 -39.92 0.81 -21.17
N LEU A 94 -38.93 0.85 -20.26
CA LEU A 94 -38.46 -0.34 -19.56
C LEU A 94 -39.56 -1.00 -18.72
N LYS A 95 -40.39 -0.21 -18.04
CA LYS A 95 -41.53 -0.75 -17.28
C LYS A 95 -42.56 -1.42 -18.20
N THR A 96 -42.82 -0.90 -19.40
CA THR A 96 -43.69 -1.56 -20.39
C THR A 96 -43.07 -2.86 -20.89
N PHE A 97 -41.80 -2.82 -21.29
CA PHE A 97 -41.04 -3.98 -21.77
C PHE A 97 -41.09 -5.16 -20.79
N VAL A 98 -40.91 -4.90 -19.49
CA VAL A 98 -40.95 -5.95 -18.46
C VAL A 98 -42.38 -6.46 -18.22
N LYS A 99 -43.40 -5.58 -18.28
CA LYS A 99 -44.81 -5.96 -18.08
C LYS A 99 -45.31 -6.92 -19.14
N ASP A 100 -44.88 -6.75 -20.39
CA ASP A 100 -45.38 -7.56 -21.51
C ASP A 100 -44.89 -9.02 -21.44
N ARG A 101 -43.88 -9.30 -20.60
CA ARG A 101 -43.27 -10.64 -20.45
C ARG A 101 -43.70 -11.36 -19.17
N LYS A 102 -43.89 -10.65 -18.05
CA LYS A 102 -44.26 -11.28 -16.76
C LYS A 102 -45.04 -10.37 -15.80
N GLU A 103 -45.75 -11.00 -14.88
CA GLU A 103 -46.46 -10.32 -13.79
C GLU A 103 -45.49 -9.76 -12.76
N ILE A 104 -45.37 -8.44 -12.74
CA ILE A 104 -44.64 -7.67 -11.73
C ILE A 104 -45.62 -6.86 -10.86
N PRO A 105 -45.28 -6.55 -9.60
CA PRO A 105 -46.04 -5.61 -8.81
C PRO A 105 -46.14 -4.26 -9.53
N LEU A 106 -47.36 -3.76 -9.73
CA LEU A 106 -47.63 -2.50 -10.46
C LEU A 106 -46.89 -1.27 -9.88
N ALA A 107 -46.54 -1.34 -8.59
CA ALA A 107 -45.83 -0.29 -7.87
C ALA A 107 -44.30 -0.35 -7.99
N LYS A 108 -43.71 -1.45 -8.48
CA LYS A 108 -42.25 -1.57 -8.66
C LYS A 108 -41.79 -0.66 -9.79
N ASP A 109 -40.71 0.06 -9.59
CA ASP A 109 -40.10 0.91 -10.61
C ASP A 109 -38.79 0.33 -11.09
N PHE A 110 -38.44 0.71 -12.32
CA PHE A 110 -37.18 0.34 -12.94
C PHE A 110 -36.45 1.59 -13.39
N TYR A 111 -35.13 1.52 -13.31
CA TYR A 111 -34.22 2.55 -13.72
C TYR A 111 -33.31 2.04 -14.83
N VAL A 112 -32.93 2.93 -15.73
CA VAL A 112 -31.98 2.64 -16.81
C VAL A 112 -30.62 3.22 -16.42
N ALA A 113 -29.59 2.38 -16.43
CA ALA A 113 -28.22 2.79 -16.17
C ALA A 113 -27.41 2.65 -17.46
N PHE A 114 -26.86 3.76 -17.96
CA PHE A 114 -26.02 3.74 -19.15
C PHE A 114 -24.55 3.51 -18.78
N GLN A 115 -23.89 2.58 -19.47
CA GLN A 115 -22.47 2.32 -19.35
C GLN A 115 -21.75 2.50 -20.70
N ASP A 116 -20.41 2.44 -20.69
CA ASP A 116 -19.56 2.46 -21.89
C ASP A 116 -19.70 3.70 -22.78
N LEU A 117 -19.79 4.89 -22.19
CA LEU A 117 -19.71 6.11 -23.01
C LEU A 117 -18.31 6.26 -23.62
N PRO A 118 -18.23 6.58 -24.93
CA PRO A 118 -16.95 6.69 -25.63
C PRO A 118 -16.14 7.91 -25.18
N THR A 119 -16.82 9.03 -24.87
CA THR A 119 -16.15 10.26 -24.45
C THR A 119 -16.10 10.35 -22.93
N ARG A 120 -14.87 10.42 -22.39
CA ARG A 120 -14.60 10.69 -20.98
C ARG A 120 -14.23 12.15 -20.78
N HIS A 121 -14.91 12.81 -19.85
CA HIS A 121 -14.69 14.21 -19.49
C HIS A 121 -13.99 14.37 -18.15
N LYS A 122 -13.23 15.45 -18.02
CA LYS A 122 -12.59 15.85 -16.76
C LYS A 122 -13.53 16.69 -15.92
N ILE A 123 -13.33 16.71 -14.60
CA ILE A 123 -14.13 17.53 -13.67
C ILE A 123 -14.07 19.02 -14.05
N ARG A 124 -12.94 19.51 -14.59
CA ARG A 124 -12.78 20.90 -15.01
C ARG A 124 -13.54 21.28 -16.29
N GLU A 125 -13.89 20.31 -17.12
CA GLU A 125 -14.63 20.53 -18.37
C GLU A 125 -16.14 20.70 -18.14
N LEU A 126 -16.61 20.42 -16.91
CA LEU A 126 -17.99 20.59 -16.49
C LEU A 126 -18.33 22.08 -16.37
N THR A 127 -18.92 22.60 -17.44
CA THR A 127 -19.43 23.97 -17.54
C THR A 127 -20.96 23.98 -17.57
N SER A 128 -21.58 25.15 -17.43
CA SER A 128 -23.04 25.28 -17.45
C SER A 128 -23.69 24.84 -18.76
N SER A 129 -22.96 24.79 -19.88
CA SER A 129 -23.50 24.28 -21.14
C SER A 129 -23.71 22.76 -21.14
N ARG A 130 -23.14 22.04 -20.17
CA ARG A 130 -23.25 20.58 -20.02
C ARG A 130 -24.37 20.14 -19.08
N ILE A 131 -25.19 21.08 -18.59
CA ILE A 131 -26.34 20.76 -17.73
C ILE A 131 -27.38 19.98 -18.54
N GLY A 132 -27.88 18.88 -17.98
CA GLY A 132 -28.92 18.05 -18.61
C GLY A 132 -28.43 17.06 -19.67
N LEU A 133 -27.14 17.11 -20.04
CA LEU A 133 -26.51 16.19 -21.00
C LEU A 133 -26.03 14.91 -20.31
N LEU A 134 -25.95 13.81 -21.06
CA LEU A 134 -25.28 12.59 -20.60
C LEU A 134 -23.76 12.73 -20.75
N THR A 135 -23.04 12.60 -19.64
CA THR A 135 -21.58 12.74 -19.57
C THR A 135 -20.98 11.64 -18.69
N ARG A 136 -19.74 11.28 -18.98
CA ARG A 136 -18.93 10.36 -18.18
C ARG A 136 -17.79 11.14 -17.55
N ILE A 137 -17.66 11.07 -16.23
CA ILE A 137 -16.60 11.71 -15.46
C ILE A 137 -15.83 10.67 -14.66
N SER A 138 -14.56 10.94 -14.40
CA SER A 138 -13.74 10.09 -13.53
C SER A 138 -13.26 10.88 -12.34
N GLY A 139 -13.18 10.22 -11.19
CA GLY A 139 -12.68 10.84 -9.97
C GLY A 139 -12.35 9.82 -8.90
N GLN A 140 -11.50 10.23 -7.97
CA GLN A 140 -11.27 9.47 -6.76
C GLN A 140 -12.34 9.83 -5.73
N VAL A 141 -12.93 8.81 -5.11
CA VAL A 141 -13.92 9.01 -4.05
C VAL A 141 -13.19 9.40 -2.77
N VAL A 142 -13.51 10.56 -2.21
CA VAL A 142 -12.89 11.06 -0.97
C VAL A 142 -13.76 10.72 0.23
N ARG A 143 -15.07 10.95 0.11
CA ARG A 143 -16.03 10.75 1.19
C ARG A 143 -17.34 10.19 0.65
N THR A 144 -17.92 9.25 1.38
CA THR A 144 -19.22 8.65 1.13
C THR A 144 -20.13 8.97 2.32
N HIS A 145 -21.28 9.59 2.06
CA HIS A 145 -22.31 9.79 3.07
C HIS A 145 -23.17 8.52 3.24
N PRO A 146 -23.85 8.35 4.39
CA PRO A 146 -24.77 7.25 4.59
C PRO A 146 -25.95 7.30 3.61
N VAL A 147 -26.57 6.14 3.39
CA VAL A 147 -27.73 5.98 2.53
C VAL A 147 -28.97 6.54 3.22
N HIS A 148 -29.74 7.34 2.47
CA HIS A 148 -31.00 7.89 2.93
C HIS A 148 -32.12 7.59 1.92
N PRO A 149 -33.36 7.33 2.36
CA PRO A 149 -34.49 7.22 1.44
C PRO A 149 -34.92 8.62 0.97
N GLU A 150 -34.90 8.85 -0.34
CA GLU A 150 -35.43 10.05 -1.01
C GLU A 150 -36.87 9.80 -1.46
N LEU A 151 -37.78 10.73 -1.15
CA LEU A 151 -39.15 10.70 -1.65
C LEU A 151 -39.20 11.19 -3.10
N VAL A 152 -39.45 10.30 -4.06
CA VAL A 152 -39.53 10.65 -5.50
C VAL A 152 -40.93 11.15 -5.86
N SER A 153 -41.96 10.42 -5.43
CA SER A 153 -43.35 10.83 -5.62
C SER A 153 -44.16 10.55 -4.37
N GLY A 154 -44.79 11.61 -3.85
CA GLY A 154 -45.64 11.56 -2.66
C GLY A 154 -47.09 11.26 -3.00
N THR A 155 -47.70 10.37 -2.23
CA THR A 155 -49.15 10.20 -2.19
C THR A 155 -49.68 10.98 -1.00
N PHE A 156 -50.51 12.00 -1.27
CA PHE A 156 -51.04 12.90 -0.25
C PHE A 156 -52.52 12.62 0.03
N LEU A 157 -52.88 12.50 1.30
CA LEU A 157 -54.25 12.45 1.77
C LEU A 157 -54.72 13.86 2.10
N CYS A 158 -55.83 14.29 1.50
CA CYS A 158 -56.47 15.54 1.89
C CYS A 158 -57.17 15.38 3.25
N LEU A 159 -56.88 16.24 4.22
CA LEU A 159 -57.49 16.12 5.55
C LEU A 159 -58.97 16.53 5.59
N ASP A 160 -59.40 17.39 4.66
CA ASP A 160 -60.77 17.93 4.66
C ASP A 160 -61.76 17.01 3.89
N CYS A 161 -61.34 16.43 2.76
CA CYS A 161 -62.21 15.58 1.93
C CYS A 161 -61.76 14.11 1.83
N GLN A 162 -60.67 13.74 2.51
CA GLN A 162 -60.12 12.37 2.54
C GLN A 162 -59.76 11.78 1.16
N THR A 163 -59.76 12.59 0.10
CA THR A 163 -59.34 12.12 -1.22
C THR A 163 -57.83 11.93 -1.26
N VAL A 164 -57.40 10.84 -1.89
CA VAL A 164 -55.99 10.50 -2.07
C VAL A 164 -55.49 11.09 -3.38
N ILE A 165 -54.52 11.99 -3.31
CA ILE A 165 -53.82 12.59 -4.45
C ILE A 165 -52.53 11.79 -4.64
N LYS A 166 -52.52 10.92 -5.64
CA LYS A 166 -51.35 10.11 -6.00
C LYS A 166 -50.43 10.86 -6.96
N ASP A 167 -49.17 10.42 -6.99
CA ASP A 167 -48.15 10.80 -7.98
C ASP A 167 -47.82 12.30 -8.01
N VAL A 168 -47.65 12.91 -6.82
CA VAL A 168 -47.09 14.26 -6.73
C VAL A 168 -45.57 14.15 -6.74
N GLU A 169 -44.94 14.51 -7.86
CA GLU A 169 -43.49 14.50 -8.01
C GLU A 169 -42.80 15.49 -7.06
N GLN A 170 -41.68 15.06 -6.48
CA GLN A 170 -40.88 15.87 -5.58
C GLN A 170 -39.57 16.25 -6.29
N GLN A 171 -39.40 17.54 -6.60
CA GLN A 171 -38.20 18.04 -7.26
C GLN A 171 -37.30 18.74 -6.24
N PHE A 172 -36.36 17.99 -5.63
CA PHE A 172 -35.33 18.47 -4.68
C PHE A 172 -35.84 19.24 -3.45
N LYS A 173 -37.16 19.34 -3.29
CA LYS A 173 -37.85 19.99 -2.18
C LYS A 173 -39.10 19.21 -1.88
N TYR A 174 -39.42 19.12 -0.60
CA TYR A 174 -40.73 18.67 -0.17
C TYR A 174 -41.81 19.69 -0.60
N THR A 175 -42.57 19.32 -1.61
CA THR A 175 -43.69 20.09 -2.15
C THR A 175 -45.01 19.39 -1.82
N GLN A 176 -45.92 20.14 -1.21
CA GLN A 176 -47.29 19.69 -1.00
C GLN A 176 -48.14 20.13 -2.21
N PRO A 177 -49.18 19.37 -2.59
CA PRO A 177 -50.11 19.81 -3.62
C PRO A 177 -50.83 21.09 -3.15
N ASN A 178 -50.96 22.07 -4.05
CA ASN A 178 -51.61 23.35 -3.71
C ASN A 178 -53.13 23.34 -3.91
N ILE A 179 -53.64 22.36 -4.66
CA ILE A 179 -55.05 22.27 -5.05
C ILE A 179 -55.48 20.81 -4.91
N CYS A 180 -56.63 20.60 -4.26
CA CYS A 180 -57.25 19.29 -4.18
C CYS A 180 -57.90 18.90 -5.53
N ARG A 181 -57.83 17.62 -5.92
CA ARG A 181 -58.51 17.13 -7.13
C ARG A 181 -60.04 17.21 -7.03
N ASN A 182 -60.60 17.23 -5.83
CA ASN A 182 -62.03 17.36 -5.61
C ASN A 182 -62.47 18.83 -5.78
N PRO A 183 -63.33 19.17 -6.75
CA PRO A 183 -63.75 20.56 -6.99
C PRO A 183 -64.53 21.16 -5.81
N VAL A 184 -65.09 20.33 -4.92
CA VAL A 184 -65.84 20.75 -3.73
C VAL A 184 -64.90 21.11 -2.56
N CYS A 185 -63.63 20.71 -2.62
CA CYS A 185 -62.69 20.90 -1.53
C CYS A 185 -61.89 22.20 -1.67
N ALA A 186 -62.09 23.13 -0.73
CA ALA A 186 -61.38 24.41 -0.68
C ALA A 186 -59.96 24.32 -0.06
N ASN A 187 -59.49 23.12 0.27
CA ASN A 187 -58.21 22.91 0.94
C ASN A 187 -57.01 23.18 0.02
N ARG A 188 -56.06 23.99 0.51
CA ARG A 188 -54.83 24.36 -0.21
C ARG A 188 -53.53 24.12 0.57
N LYS A 189 -53.60 23.66 1.83
CA LYS A 189 -52.43 23.55 2.71
C LYS A 189 -52.43 22.32 3.61
N ARG A 190 -53.59 21.71 3.87
CA ARG A 190 -53.74 20.61 4.83
C ARG A 190 -53.72 19.27 4.12
N PHE A 191 -52.53 18.87 3.68
CA PHE A 191 -52.29 17.57 3.06
C PHE A 191 -51.35 16.76 3.94
N LEU A 192 -51.76 15.53 4.26
CA LEU A 192 -50.95 14.58 5.01
C LEU A 192 -50.29 13.61 4.01
N LEU A 193 -48.97 13.44 4.09
CA LEU A 193 -48.28 12.45 3.28
C LEU A 193 -48.61 11.04 3.80
N ASP A 194 -49.08 10.16 2.92
CA ASP A 194 -49.21 8.73 3.19
C ASP A 194 -47.88 8.06 2.84
N THR A 195 -47.05 7.76 3.85
CA THR A 195 -45.74 7.12 3.66
C THR A 195 -45.86 5.72 3.07
N ASN A 196 -46.95 5.00 3.33
CA ASN A 196 -47.07 3.60 2.92
C ASN A 196 -47.36 3.44 1.43
N LYS A 197 -47.97 4.46 0.81
CA LYS A 197 -48.30 4.51 -0.62
C LYS A 197 -47.41 5.46 -1.41
N SER A 198 -46.45 6.09 -0.74
CA SER A 198 -45.47 6.96 -1.39
C SER A 198 -44.33 6.13 -1.95
N ARG A 199 -43.65 6.67 -2.96
CA ARG A 199 -42.53 5.99 -3.62
C ARG A 199 -41.22 6.61 -3.15
N PHE A 200 -40.37 5.78 -2.58
CA PHE A 200 -39.05 6.12 -2.11
C PHE A 200 -38.00 5.46 -2.98
N VAL A 201 -36.85 6.12 -3.11
CA VAL A 201 -35.65 5.57 -3.74
C VAL A 201 -34.48 5.76 -2.80
N ASP A 202 -33.56 4.81 -2.78
CA ASP A 202 -32.31 4.99 -2.04
C ASP A 202 -31.47 6.08 -2.70
N PHE A 203 -30.93 6.95 -1.86
CA PHE A 203 -30.14 8.11 -2.23
C PHE A 203 -28.86 8.11 -1.41
N GLN A 204 -27.74 8.34 -2.09
CA GLN A 204 -26.45 8.50 -1.44
C GLN A 204 -25.70 9.69 -2.03
N LYS A 205 -25.13 10.52 -1.15
CA LYS A 205 -24.23 11.62 -1.54
C LYS A 205 -22.78 11.13 -1.44
N VAL A 206 -22.01 11.37 -2.48
CA VAL A 206 -20.59 11.02 -2.53
C VAL A 206 -19.80 12.26 -2.98
N ARG A 207 -18.67 12.53 -2.35
CA ARG A 207 -17.76 13.60 -2.77
C ARG A 207 -16.56 12.99 -3.49
N ILE A 208 -16.39 13.39 -4.75
CA ILE A 208 -15.28 12.96 -5.60
C ILE A 208 -14.26 14.08 -5.75
N GLN A 209 -13.02 13.70 -6.05
CA GLN A 209 -11.91 14.60 -6.30
C GLN A 209 -11.22 14.26 -7.62
N GLU A 210 -10.68 15.28 -8.26
CA GLU A 210 -9.89 15.16 -9.49
C GLU A 210 -8.70 14.20 -9.30
N THR A 211 -8.53 13.27 -10.24
CA THR A 211 -7.44 12.28 -10.19
C THR A 211 -6.08 12.94 -10.43
N GLN A 212 -5.02 12.42 -9.80
CA GLN A 212 -3.67 13.00 -9.89
C GLN A 212 -3.14 13.11 -11.32
N ALA A 213 -3.49 12.16 -12.19
CA ALA A 213 -3.06 12.15 -13.60
C ALA A 213 -3.67 13.30 -14.42
N GLU A 214 -4.79 13.87 -13.97
CA GLU A 214 -5.50 14.94 -14.69
C GLU A 214 -5.17 16.34 -14.13
N LEU A 215 -4.39 16.43 -13.04
CA LEU A 215 -4.09 17.70 -12.38
C LEU A 215 -3.13 18.58 -13.21
N PRO A 216 -3.50 19.83 -13.52
CA PRO A 216 -2.58 20.78 -14.10
C PRO A 216 -1.55 21.24 -13.05
N ARG A 217 -0.31 21.47 -13.51
CA ARG A 217 0.81 21.88 -12.65
C ARG A 217 0.45 23.14 -11.84
N GLY A 218 0.63 23.07 -10.53
CA GLY A 218 0.45 24.21 -9.62
C GLY A 218 -1.00 24.56 -9.24
N SER A 219 -1.99 23.72 -9.57
CA SER A 219 -3.38 23.92 -9.15
C SER A 219 -3.80 22.98 -8.04
N ILE A 220 -4.66 23.45 -7.13
CA ILE A 220 -5.34 22.59 -6.17
C ILE A 220 -6.38 21.68 -6.87
N PRO A 221 -6.55 20.44 -6.43
CA PRO A 221 -7.56 19.53 -6.96
C PRO A 221 -8.97 20.04 -6.64
N ARG A 222 -9.87 20.05 -7.64
CA ARG A 222 -11.28 20.40 -7.42
C ARG A 222 -12.05 19.18 -6.94
N SER A 223 -13.07 19.43 -6.10
CA SER A 223 -14.02 18.41 -5.66
C SER A 223 -15.41 18.70 -6.21
N LEU A 224 -16.16 17.64 -6.53
CA LEU A 224 -17.54 17.70 -7.00
C LEU A 224 -18.41 16.77 -6.14
N GLU A 225 -19.67 17.14 -5.96
CA GLU A 225 -20.65 16.27 -5.32
C GLU A 225 -21.37 15.43 -6.38
N VAL A 226 -21.37 14.12 -6.15
CA VAL A 226 -22.07 13.13 -6.96
C VAL A 226 -23.22 12.55 -6.12
N ILE A 227 -24.39 12.46 -6.72
CA ILE A 227 -25.55 11.77 -6.17
C ILE A 227 -25.67 10.42 -6.87
N LEU A 228 -25.73 9.36 -6.07
CA LEU A 228 -26.06 8.00 -6.50
C LEU A 228 -27.50 7.69 -6.11
N ARG A 229 -28.23 7.01 -6.98
CA ARG A 229 -29.63 6.61 -6.76
C ARG A 229 -29.82 5.13 -7.05
N ALA A 230 -30.85 4.56 -6.42
CA ALA A 230 -31.28 3.18 -6.62
C ALA A 230 -30.12 2.20 -6.36
N GLU A 231 -29.93 1.22 -7.24
CA GLU A 231 -28.94 0.15 -7.05
C GLU A 231 -27.48 0.62 -7.14
N ALA A 232 -27.21 1.81 -7.71
CA ALA A 232 -25.85 2.35 -7.78
C ALA A 232 -25.31 2.84 -6.43
N VAL A 233 -26.16 2.89 -5.41
CA VAL A 233 -25.79 3.21 -4.03
C VAL A 233 -24.82 2.15 -3.48
N GLU A 234 -23.88 2.57 -2.63
CA GLU A 234 -22.81 1.74 -2.03
C GLU A 234 -21.82 1.09 -3.02
N SER A 235 -21.99 1.32 -4.32
CA SER A 235 -21.05 0.81 -5.34
C SER A 235 -19.73 1.58 -5.37
N ALA A 236 -19.72 2.82 -4.88
CA ALA A 236 -18.51 3.65 -4.75
C ALA A 236 -18.03 3.66 -3.30
N GLN A 237 -16.79 3.24 -3.05
CA GLN A 237 -16.18 3.27 -1.72
C GLN A 237 -15.07 4.32 -1.64
N ALA A 238 -14.77 4.79 -0.42
CA ALA A 238 -13.72 5.78 -0.21
C ALA A 238 -12.34 5.24 -0.63
N GLY A 239 -11.58 6.06 -1.37
CA GLY A 239 -10.28 5.69 -1.92
C GLY A 239 -10.32 5.15 -3.36
N ASP A 240 -11.46 4.64 -3.81
CA ASP A 240 -11.60 4.06 -5.14
C ASP A 240 -11.58 5.11 -6.25
N LYS A 241 -11.07 4.67 -7.41
CA LYS A 241 -11.10 5.44 -8.66
C LYS A 241 -12.25 4.94 -9.51
N CYS A 242 -13.35 5.67 -9.49
CA CYS A 242 -14.59 5.31 -10.18
C CYS A 242 -14.85 6.25 -11.35
N ASP A 243 -15.40 5.68 -12.41
CA ASP A 243 -16.02 6.38 -13.51
C ASP A 243 -17.53 6.46 -13.26
N PHE A 244 -18.04 7.69 -13.23
CA PHE A 244 -19.45 7.99 -13.04
C PHE A 244 -20.06 8.41 -14.37
N THR A 245 -21.14 7.76 -14.75
CA THR A 245 -21.94 8.15 -15.91
C THR A 245 -23.25 8.76 -15.42
N GLY A 246 -23.60 9.93 -15.96
CA GLY A 246 -24.81 10.60 -15.58
C GLY A 246 -24.93 12.00 -16.15
N THR A 247 -25.71 12.84 -15.47
CA THR A 247 -26.02 14.20 -15.92
C THR A 247 -25.63 15.22 -14.88
N LEU A 248 -25.11 16.35 -15.34
CA LEU A 248 -24.91 17.52 -14.50
C LEU A 248 -26.25 18.21 -14.25
N ILE A 249 -26.59 18.44 -12.99
CA ILE A 249 -27.82 19.11 -12.58
C ILE A 249 -27.52 20.32 -11.71
N VAL A 250 -28.50 21.21 -11.63
CA VAL A 250 -28.45 22.41 -10.81
C VAL A 250 -29.40 22.22 -9.64
N VAL A 251 -28.86 22.25 -8.42
CA VAL A 251 -29.66 22.13 -7.20
C VAL A 251 -29.81 23.51 -6.55
N PRO A 252 -31.03 24.00 -6.28
CA PRO A 252 -31.23 25.25 -5.54
C PRO A 252 -30.89 25.06 -4.06
N ASP A 253 -30.35 26.11 -3.44
CA ASP A 253 -30.19 26.13 -1.98
C ASP A 253 -31.56 26.36 -1.30
N VAL A 254 -32.12 25.27 -0.77
CA VAL A 254 -33.46 25.24 -0.14
C VAL A 254 -33.57 26.15 1.09
N SER A 255 -32.46 26.43 1.78
CA SER A 255 -32.42 27.28 2.97
C SER A 255 -32.81 28.72 2.65
N LYS A 256 -32.46 29.19 1.44
CA LYS A 256 -32.81 30.54 0.95
C LYS A 256 -34.20 30.60 0.32
N LEU A 257 -34.79 29.44 0.02
CA LEU A 257 -36.12 29.29 -0.57
C LEU A 257 -37.24 29.18 0.49
N SER A 258 -36.91 28.82 1.74
CA SER A 258 -37.87 28.62 2.83
C SER A 258 -38.13 29.86 3.69
N THR A 259 -37.31 30.92 3.56
CA THR A 259 -37.51 32.16 4.33
C THR A 259 -38.80 32.88 3.88
N PRO A 260 -39.80 33.07 4.76
CA PRO A 260 -41.07 33.70 4.36
C PRO A 260 -40.82 35.19 4.06
N GLY A 261 -41.11 35.65 2.83
CA GLY A 261 -41.04 37.09 2.53
C GLY A 261 -41.01 37.55 1.08
N ALA A 262 -40.73 36.72 0.07
CA ALA A 262 -40.77 37.19 -1.33
C ALA A 262 -40.89 36.02 -2.31
N ARG A 263 -42.06 35.84 -2.92
CA ARG A 263 -42.18 35.12 -4.18
C ARG A 263 -41.78 36.12 -5.27
N ALA A 264 -40.83 35.76 -6.13
CA ALA A 264 -40.65 36.47 -7.38
C ALA A 264 -41.86 36.14 -8.26
N GLU A 265 -42.93 36.93 -8.15
CA GLU A 265 -43.98 36.94 -9.16
C GLU A 265 -43.47 37.74 -10.36
N THR A 266 -43.44 37.11 -11.54
CA THR A 266 -43.47 37.85 -12.80
C THR A 266 -44.81 38.58 -12.83
N ASN A 267 -44.81 39.82 -12.35
CA ASN A 267 -46.03 40.61 -12.26
C ASN A 267 -46.55 40.83 -13.70
N SER A 268 -47.82 40.53 -13.90
CA SER A 268 -48.54 40.82 -15.14
C SER A 268 -48.51 42.33 -15.40
N ARG A 269 -48.33 42.70 -16.67
CA ARG A 269 -48.23 44.06 -17.21
C ARG A 269 -49.08 45.08 -16.42
N VAL A 270 -48.41 45.96 -15.67
CA VAL A 270 -49.04 47.17 -15.13
C VAL A 270 -49.04 48.20 -16.25
N SER A 271 -50.22 48.55 -16.75
CA SER A 271 -50.43 49.70 -17.63
C SER A 271 -50.64 50.93 -16.76
N GLY A 272 -49.70 51.86 -16.76
CA GLY A 272 -49.79 53.13 -16.01
C GLY A 272 -48.53 53.97 -16.22
N VAL A 273 -48.71 55.22 -16.65
CA VAL A 273 -47.65 56.14 -17.15
C VAL A 273 -47.07 57.06 -16.06
N ASP A 274 -47.51 56.95 -14.80
CA ASP A 274 -47.09 57.91 -13.77
C ASP A 274 -46.16 57.28 -12.73
N GLY A 275 -44.86 57.59 -12.83
CA GLY A 275 -43.89 57.26 -11.80
C GLY A 275 -42.41 57.33 -12.19
N TYR A 276 -42.02 58.12 -13.20
CA TYR A 276 -40.65 58.14 -13.71
C TYR A 276 -39.82 59.36 -13.32
N GLU A 277 -40.06 60.00 -12.18
CA GLU A 277 -39.19 61.08 -11.70
C GLU A 277 -39.12 61.07 -10.18
N THR A 278 -38.17 60.31 -9.61
CA THR A 278 -37.44 60.55 -8.33
C THR A 278 -36.98 59.28 -7.62
N GLU A 279 -36.41 58.30 -8.31
CA GLU A 279 -35.54 57.30 -7.64
C GLU A 279 -34.33 57.01 -8.52
N GLY A 280 -33.14 57.40 -8.05
CA GLY A 280 -31.88 57.05 -8.68
C GLY A 280 -31.67 55.53 -8.72
N ILE A 281 -30.70 55.10 -9.53
CA ILE A 281 -30.37 53.69 -9.84
C ILE A 281 -29.92 52.93 -8.57
N ARG A 282 -30.84 52.61 -7.66
CA ARG A 282 -30.68 51.51 -6.71
C ARG A 282 -31.16 50.27 -7.45
N GLY A 283 -30.18 49.46 -7.88
CA GLY A 283 -30.38 48.32 -8.77
C GLY A 283 -31.40 47.29 -8.31
N LEU A 284 -31.63 46.30 -9.18
CA LEU A 284 -32.61 45.19 -9.14
C LEU A 284 -32.95 44.58 -7.77
N ARG A 285 -32.10 44.72 -6.74
CA ARG A 285 -32.38 44.34 -5.34
C ARG A 285 -33.56 45.08 -4.70
N ALA A 286 -33.88 46.30 -5.14
CA ALA A 286 -35.05 47.05 -4.65
C ALA A 286 -36.40 46.51 -5.19
N LEU A 287 -36.38 45.79 -6.32
CA LEU A 287 -37.57 45.17 -6.95
C LEU A 287 -37.92 43.80 -6.34
N GLY A 288 -37.36 43.45 -5.17
CA GLY A 288 -37.61 42.15 -4.53
C GLY A 288 -36.93 40.96 -5.21
N VAL A 289 -36.02 41.20 -6.16
CA VAL A 289 -35.22 40.14 -6.80
C VAL A 289 -34.12 39.71 -5.83
N ARG A 290 -34.31 38.58 -5.15
CA ARG A 290 -33.24 37.92 -4.39
C ARG A 290 -32.39 37.07 -5.33
N ASP A 291 -31.08 37.09 -5.10
CA ASP A 291 -30.12 36.22 -5.77
C ASP A 291 -30.39 34.75 -5.35
N LEU A 292 -31.02 33.96 -6.22
CA LEU A 292 -31.13 32.51 -6.04
C LEU A 292 -29.74 31.91 -6.26
N SER A 293 -29.14 31.39 -5.17
CA SER A 293 -27.87 30.68 -5.30
C SER A 293 -28.13 29.22 -5.68
N TYR A 294 -27.54 28.84 -6.81
CA TYR A 294 -27.57 27.49 -7.31
C TYR A 294 -26.19 26.84 -7.16
N ARG A 295 -26.17 25.53 -6.94
CA ARG A 295 -24.94 24.73 -6.92
C ARG A 295 -25.01 23.64 -7.98
N LEU A 296 -23.88 23.37 -8.62
CA LEU A 296 -23.75 22.26 -9.57
C LEU A 296 -23.55 20.96 -8.80
N VAL A 297 -24.32 19.95 -9.16
CA VAL A 297 -24.24 18.60 -8.59
C VAL A 297 -24.30 17.61 -9.74
N PHE A 298 -23.52 16.55 -9.67
CA PHE A 298 -23.55 15.49 -10.67
C PHE A 298 -24.52 14.40 -10.22
N LEU A 299 -25.52 14.08 -11.04
CA LEU A 299 -26.44 12.98 -10.79
C LEU A 299 -25.98 11.78 -11.61
N ALA A 300 -25.39 10.79 -10.95
CA ALA A 300 -24.90 9.58 -11.59
C ALA A 300 -25.97 8.50 -11.61
N CYS A 301 -26.16 7.86 -12.77
CA CYS A 301 -27.03 6.70 -12.95
C CYS A 301 -26.26 5.38 -12.96
N CYS A 302 -24.98 5.42 -13.34
CA CYS A 302 -24.09 4.26 -13.33
C CYS A 302 -22.75 4.66 -12.71
N VAL A 303 -22.16 3.72 -11.98
CA VAL A 303 -20.81 3.81 -11.46
C VAL A 303 -20.07 2.53 -11.83
N ALA A 304 -18.88 2.70 -12.40
CA ALA A 304 -17.99 1.61 -12.76
C ALA A 304 -16.58 1.91 -12.26
N PRO A 305 -15.76 0.91 -11.95
CA PRO A 305 -14.34 1.15 -11.69
C PRO A 305 -13.66 1.66 -12.97
N THR A 306 -12.72 2.60 -12.83
CA THR A 306 -12.04 3.22 -13.98
C THR A 306 -11.25 2.21 -14.82
N ASN A 307 -10.58 1.27 -14.13
CA ASN A 307 -9.86 0.16 -14.74
C ASN A 307 -10.44 -1.13 -14.16
N PRO A 308 -11.38 -1.80 -14.87
CA PRO A 308 -11.88 -3.09 -14.42
C PRO A 308 -10.71 -4.07 -14.41
N ARG A 309 -10.46 -4.70 -13.25
CA ARG A 309 -9.31 -5.58 -13.03
C ARG A 309 -9.40 -6.88 -13.83
N PHE A 310 -10.62 -7.26 -14.23
CA PHE A 310 -10.94 -8.50 -14.93
C PHE A 310 -12.22 -8.36 -15.76
N GLY A 311 -12.20 -8.81 -17.01
CA GLY A 311 -13.32 -9.48 -17.70
C GLY A 311 -14.74 -8.88 -17.68
N GLY A 312 -14.93 -7.58 -17.47
CA GLY A 312 -16.22 -6.91 -17.68
C GLY A 312 -17.31 -7.10 -16.60
N LYS A 313 -17.03 -7.80 -15.47
CA LYS A 313 -17.94 -7.82 -14.31
C LYS A 313 -17.21 -8.20 -13.01
N GLU A 314 -17.20 -7.29 -12.04
CA GLU A 314 -16.57 -7.50 -10.73
C GLU A 314 -17.46 -8.45 -9.89
N LEU A 315 -16.93 -9.59 -9.43
CA LEU A 315 -17.57 -10.41 -8.40
C LEU A 315 -17.18 -9.90 -7.01
N ARG A 316 -18.12 -9.91 -6.07
CA ARG A 316 -17.83 -9.68 -4.64
C ARG A 316 -16.81 -10.72 -4.16
N ASP A 317 -15.85 -10.29 -3.33
CA ASP A 317 -14.73 -11.11 -2.82
C ASP A 317 -15.19 -12.43 -2.14
N GLU A 318 -16.46 -12.53 -1.73
CA GLU A 318 -17.05 -13.70 -1.04
C GLU A 318 -17.39 -14.88 -1.97
N GLU A 319 -17.46 -14.68 -3.29
CA GLU A 319 -17.83 -15.72 -4.29
C GLU A 319 -16.67 -16.12 -5.24
N GLN A 320 -15.46 -15.63 -4.98
CA GLN A 320 -14.29 -15.88 -5.82
C GLN A 320 -13.65 -17.24 -5.48
N THR A 321 -14.15 -18.32 -6.10
CA THR A 321 -13.48 -19.64 -6.13
C THR A 321 -12.57 -19.76 -7.36
N ALA A 322 -11.64 -20.73 -7.34
CA ALA A 322 -10.78 -21.02 -8.49
C ALA A 322 -11.57 -21.34 -9.76
N GLU A 323 -12.73 -21.98 -9.61
CA GLU A 323 -13.62 -22.30 -10.73
C GLU A 323 -14.35 -21.07 -11.26
N SER A 324 -14.79 -20.15 -10.39
CA SER A 324 -15.47 -18.93 -10.86
C SER A 324 -14.51 -18.00 -11.60
N ILE A 325 -13.27 -17.85 -11.14
CA ILE A 325 -12.24 -17.10 -11.88
C ILE A 325 -11.88 -17.79 -13.19
N LYS A 326 -11.72 -19.11 -13.19
CA LYS A 326 -11.44 -19.87 -14.41
C LYS A 326 -12.54 -19.70 -15.48
N ASN A 327 -13.80 -19.69 -15.06
CA ASN A 327 -14.94 -19.52 -15.97
C ASN A 327 -15.03 -18.10 -16.56
N GLN A 328 -14.45 -17.11 -15.90
CA GLN A 328 -14.40 -15.72 -16.39
C GLN A 328 -13.22 -15.46 -17.33
N MET A 329 -12.17 -16.27 -17.24
CA MET A 329 -11.01 -16.13 -18.10
C MET A 329 -11.33 -16.55 -19.53
N THR A 330 -10.84 -15.77 -20.49
CA THR A 330 -10.86 -16.17 -21.89
C THR A 330 -9.95 -17.39 -22.10
N VAL A 331 -10.22 -18.15 -23.16
CA VAL A 331 -9.43 -19.36 -23.49
C VAL A 331 -7.94 -19.05 -23.59
N LYS A 332 -7.57 -17.93 -24.21
CA LYS A 332 -6.18 -17.48 -24.36
C LYS A 332 -5.52 -17.14 -23.02
N GLU A 333 -6.25 -16.44 -22.14
CA GLU A 333 -5.74 -16.09 -20.82
C GLU A 333 -5.53 -17.35 -19.97
N TRP A 334 -6.46 -18.31 -20.04
CA TRP A 334 -6.35 -19.56 -19.33
C TRP A 334 -5.18 -20.41 -19.84
N GLU A 335 -5.01 -20.54 -21.16
CA GLU A 335 -3.87 -21.23 -21.76
C GLU A 335 -2.54 -20.62 -21.29
N LYS A 336 -2.46 -19.30 -21.21
CA LYS A 336 -1.26 -18.61 -20.73
C LYS A 336 -1.00 -18.83 -19.24
N VAL A 337 -2.03 -18.76 -18.41
CA VAL A 337 -1.94 -19.06 -16.97
C VAL A 337 -1.51 -20.50 -16.73
N PHE A 338 -2.05 -21.43 -17.52
CA PHE A 338 -1.67 -22.84 -17.46
C PHE A 338 -0.21 -23.06 -17.90
N GLU A 339 0.23 -22.40 -18.98
CA GLU A 339 1.62 -22.43 -19.43
C GLU A 339 2.58 -21.93 -18.32
N MET A 340 2.26 -20.80 -17.69
CA MET A 340 3.04 -20.25 -16.58
C MET A 340 3.11 -21.22 -15.39
N SER A 341 2.00 -21.89 -15.04
CA SER A 341 1.98 -22.86 -13.94
C SER A 341 2.87 -24.08 -14.18
N GLN A 342 3.03 -24.51 -15.44
CA GLN A 342 3.87 -25.66 -15.81
C GLN A 342 5.35 -25.31 -15.99
N ASP A 343 5.71 -24.02 -16.01
CA ASP A 343 7.09 -23.59 -16.18
C ASP A 343 7.94 -23.94 -14.94
N LYS A 344 8.99 -24.73 -15.15
CA LYS A 344 9.92 -25.14 -14.09
C LYS A 344 10.75 -23.97 -13.55
N ASN A 345 11.00 -22.96 -14.39
CA ASN A 345 11.80 -21.78 -14.04
C ASN A 345 10.93 -20.57 -13.68
N LEU A 346 9.64 -20.79 -13.41
CA LEU A 346 8.67 -19.74 -13.09
C LEU A 346 9.18 -18.78 -12.02
N TYR A 347 9.75 -19.31 -10.93
CA TYR A 347 10.22 -18.50 -9.81
C TYR A 347 11.27 -17.45 -10.22
N HIS A 348 12.22 -17.83 -11.08
CA HIS A 348 13.25 -16.92 -11.58
C HIS A 348 12.67 -15.97 -12.64
N ASN A 349 11.89 -16.50 -13.58
CA ASN A 349 11.30 -15.72 -14.66
C ASN A 349 10.37 -14.62 -14.13
N LEU A 350 9.55 -14.92 -13.11
CA LEU A 350 8.69 -13.93 -12.46
C LEU A 350 9.51 -12.80 -11.81
N CYS A 351 10.59 -13.14 -11.09
CA CYS A 351 11.47 -12.14 -10.46
C CYS A 351 12.09 -11.19 -11.50
N THR A 352 12.60 -11.75 -12.60
CA THR A 352 13.21 -10.99 -13.68
C THR A 352 12.19 -10.15 -14.45
N SER A 353 10.98 -10.66 -14.66
CA SER A 353 9.90 -9.91 -15.33
C SER A 353 9.32 -8.78 -14.49
N LEU A 354 9.20 -8.97 -13.17
CA LEU A 354 8.63 -7.97 -12.27
C LEU A 354 9.61 -6.81 -12.03
N PHE A 355 10.90 -7.12 -11.85
CA PHE A 355 11.96 -6.13 -11.59
C PHE A 355 13.05 -6.13 -12.67
N PRO A 356 12.74 -5.70 -13.90
CA PRO A 356 13.70 -5.69 -14.99
C PRO A 356 14.68 -4.52 -14.90
N THR A 357 14.31 -3.42 -14.24
CA THR A 357 15.12 -2.19 -14.11
C THR A 357 16.15 -2.30 -12.99
N ILE A 358 15.94 -3.20 -12.02
CA ILE A 358 16.79 -3.35 -10.84
C ILE A 358 17.79 -4.48 -11.08
N HIS A 359 19.08 -4.16 -11.10
CA HIS A 359 20.16 -5.13 -11.17
C HIS A 359 20.53 -5.65 -9.77
N GLY A 360 20.82 -6.95 -9.66
CA GLY A 360 21.23 -7.60 -8.41
C GLY A 360 20.10 -7.90 -7.42
N ASN A 361 20.49 -8.22 -6.18
CA ASN A 361 19.62 -8.47 -5.04
C ASN A 361 18.48 -9.47 -5.29
N ASP A 362 18.80 -10.60 -5.94
CA ASP A 362 17.80 -11.62 -6.31
C ASP A 362 17.06 -12.22 -5.11
N GLU A 363 17.69 -12.29 -3.94
CA GLU A 363 17.03 -12.79 -2.74
C GLU A 363 15.93 -11.84 -2.25
N VAL A 364 16.10 -10.53 -2.42
CA VAL A 364 15.07 -9.54 -2.07
C VAL A 364 13.90 -9.65 -3.03
N LYS A 365 14.16 -9.74 -4.34
CA LYS A 365 13.12 -9.92 -5.37
C LYS A 365 12.26 -11.14 -5.09
N ARG A 366 12.91 -12.25 -4.73
CA ARG A 366 12.29 -13.51 -4.32
C ARG A 366 11.41 -13.36 -3.07
N GLY A 367 11.93 -12.71 -2.03
CA GLY A 367 11.17 -12.47 -0.80
C GLY A 367 9.95 -11.57 -1.03
N VAL A 368 10.10 -10.50 -1.81
CA VAL A 368 8.99 -9.61 -2.20
C VAL A 368 7.94 -10.35 -3.02
N LEU A 369 8.36 -11.26 -3.89
CA LEU A 369 7.43 -12.10 -4.67
C LEU A 369 6.62 -13.03 -3.76
N LEU A 370 7.24 -13.70 -2.78
CA LEU A 370 6.52 -14.54 -1.81
C LEU A 370 5.54 -13.73 -0.95
N MET A 371 5.90 -12.49 -0.63
CA MET A 371 5.00 -11.54 0.06
C MET A 371 3.75 -11.25 -0.78
N LEU A 372 3.89 -11.07 -2.09
CA LEU A 372 2.77 -10.81 -3.00
C LEU A 372 1.80 -12.01 -3.16
N PHE A 373 2.31 -13.25 -3.11
CA PHE A 373 1.46 -14.44 -3.11
C PHE A 373 0.76 -14.66 -1.76
N GLY A 374 1.44 -14.37 -0.65
CA GLY A 374 0.91 -14.51 0.71
C GLY A 374 0.67 -15.97 1.15
N GLY A 375 0.69 -16.22 2.46
CA GLY A 375 0.39 -17.53 3.05
C GLY A 375 -1.11 -17.75 3.31
N VAL A 376 -1.47 -18.90 3.90
CA VAL A 376 -2.88 -19.26 4.11
C VAL A 376 -3.40 -18.65 5.42
N PRO A 377 -4.41 -17.75 5.40
CA PRO A 377 -5.07 -17.32 6.62
C PRO A 377 -5.91 -18.48 7.19
N LYS A 378 -5.77 -18.75 8.49
CA LYS A 378 -6.46 -19.86 9.17
C LYS A 378 -7.23 -19.34 10.36
N THR A 379 -8.44 -19.85 10.58
CA THR A 379 -9.21 -19.57 11.80
C THR A 379 -9.28 -20.86 12.61
N THR A 380 -8.89 -20.78 13.89
CA THR A 380 -8.94 -21.93 14.79
C THR A 380 -10.37 -22.17 15.27
N GLY A 381 -10.66 -23.37 15.80
CA GLY A 381 -11.98 -23.69 16.37
C GLY A 381 -12.35 -22.84 17.59
N GLU A 382 -11.37 -22.18 18.23
CA GLU A 382 -11.56 -21.27 19.36
C GLU A 382 -11.90 -19.83 18.93
N GLY A 383 -11.96 -19.57 17.63
CA GLY A 383 -12.26 -18.24 17.08
C GLY A 383 -11.05 -17.31 16.97
N THR A 384 -9.83 -17.78 17.26
CA THR A 384 -8.61 -17.00 17.02
C THR A 384 -8.20 -17.09 15.56
N SER A 385 -7.80 -15.96 14.98
CA SER A 385 -7.33 -15.88 13.59
C SER A 385 -5.81 -15.94 13.57
N LEU A 386 -5.26 -16.87 12.79
CA LEU A 386 -3.85 -16.98 12.50
C LEU A 386 -3.53 -16.21 11.23
N ARG A 387 -2.54 -15.32 11.33
CA ARG A 387 -2.04 -14.52 10.22
C ARG A 387 -1.50 -15.40 9.10
N GLY A 388 -1.98 -15.18 7.87
CA GLY A 388 -1.43 -15.78 6.65
C GLY A 388 -0.41 -14.88 5.94
N ASP A 389 -0.47 -13.57 6.16
CA ASP A 389 0.36 -12.60 5.46
C ASP A 389 1.80 -12.58 5.97
N ILE A 390 2.74 -12.35 5.04
CA ILE A 390 4.17 -12.29 5.29
C ILE A 390 4.58 -10.83 5.35
N ASN A 391 5.40 -10.44 6.33
CA ASN A 391 5.95 -9.09 6.43
C ASN A 391 7.43 -9.09 6.06
N VAL A 392 7.84 -8.13 5.23
CA VAL A 392 9.21 -8.01 4.72
C VAL A 392 9.78 -6.64 5.09
N CYS A 393 11.01 -6.64 5.61
CA CYS A 393 11.75 -5.41 5.91
C CYS A 393 13.05 -5.38 5.11
N ILE A 394 13.30 -4.27 4.43
CA ILE A 394 14.53 -4.00 3.69
C ILE A 394 15.31 -2.93 4.46
N VAL A 395 16.51 -3.26 4.87
CA VAL A 395 17.45 -2.36 5.52
C VAL A 395 18.64 -2.21 4.59
N GLY A 396 19.24 -1.03 4.51
CA GLY A 396 20.49 -0.92 3.77
C GLY A 396 21.03 0.48 3.71
N ASP A 397 22.16 0.64 3.04
CA ASP A 397 22.77 1.95 2.86
C ASP A 397 21.91 2.85 1.95
N PRO A 398 22.09 4.18 1.98
CA PRO A 398 21.50 5.10 1.01
C PRO A 398 21.77 4.66 -0.43
N SER A 399 20.89 5.05 -1.36
CA SER A 399 21.07 4.80 -2.80
C SER A 399 21.05 3.32 -3.27
N THR A 400 20.76 2.36 -2.39
CA THR A 400 20.64 0.91 -2.72
C THR A 400 19.30 0.50 -3.38
N ALA A 401 18.62 1.42 -4.07
CA ALA A 401 17.33 1.20 -4.75
C ALA A 401 16.14 0.73 -3.89
N LYS A 402 16.21 0.84 -2.55
CA LYS A 402 15.13 0.42 -1.63
C LYS A 402 13.77 1.04 -1.96
N SER A 403 13.70 2.37 -2.09
CA SER A 403 12.45 3.05 -2.42
C SER A 403 11.92 2.69 -3.83
N GLN A 404 12.78 2.20 -4.74
CA GLN A 404 12.31 1.71 -6.05
C GLN A 404 11.55 0.40 -5.92
N PHE A 405 11.96 -0.52 -5.04
CA PHE A 405 11.17 -1.73 -4.77
C PHE A 405 9.77 -1.38 -4.27
N LEU A 406 9.64 -0.44 -3.32
CA LEU A 406 8.35 -0.02 -2.78
C LEU A 406 7.46 0.60 -3.87
N LYS A 407 8.00 1.51 -4.69
CA LYS A 407 7.26 2.14 -5.79
C LYS A 407 6.79 1.14 -6.85
N HIS A 408 7.65 0.18 -7.22
CA HIS A 408 7.27 -0.87 -8.16
C HIS A 408 6.16 -1.77 -7.60
N VAL A 409 6.19 -2.10 -6.30
CA VAL A 409 5.15 -2.90 -5.65
C VAL A 409 3.82 -2.14 -5.57
N GLU A 410 3.87 -0.84 -5.26
CA GLU A 410 2.70 0.05 -5.25
C GLU A 410 2.02 0.12 -6.62
N GLU A 411 2.79 0.33 -7.68
CA GLU A 411 2.26 0.41 -9.05
C GLU A 411 1.74 -0.95 -9.56
N PHE A 412 2.40 -2.04 -9.14
CA PHE A 412 2.02 -3.38 -9.55
C PHE A 412 0.72 -3.85 -8.89
N THR A 413 0.57 -3.62 -7.58
CA THR A 413 -0.51 -4.17 -6.76
C THR A 413 -1.68 -3.18 -6.66
N PRO A 414 -2.91 -3.56 -7.04
CA PRO A 414 -3.99 -2.58 -7.22
C PRO A 414 -4.65 -2.12 -5.89
N ARG A 415 -4.32 -2.75 -4.75
CA ARG A 415 -4.69 -2.31 -3.39
C ARG A 415 -3.46 -2.05 -2.54
N ALA A 416 -2.40 -1.49 -3.13
CA ALA A 416 -1.23 -1.07 -2.39
C ALA A 416 -1.26 0.43 -2.10
N VAL A 417 -0.80 0.80 -0.91
CA VAL A 417 -0.68 2.19 -0.47
C VAL A 417 0.77 2.45 -0.10
N TYR A 418 1.36 3.48 -0.67
CA TYR A 418 2.68 3.96 -0.29
C TYR A 418 2.57 5.12 0.69
N THR A 419 3.32 5.02 1.79
CA THR A 419 3.43 6.07 2.81
C THR A 419 4.87 6.24 3.25
N SER A 420 5.22 7.45 3.68
CA SER A 420 6.49 7.71 4.36
C SER A 420 6.25 7.73 5.86
N GLY A 421 7.13 7.10 6.65
CA GLY A 421 7.08 7.06 8.10
C GLY A 421 7.20 8.45 8.75
N LYS A 422 7.82 9.42 8.07
CA LYS A 422 7.96 10.80 8.58
C LYS A 422 6.76 11.68 8.24
N ALA A 423 6.16 11.48 7.08
CA ALA A 423 4.99 12.24 6.62
C ALA A 423 3.67 11.69 7.20
N SER A 424 3.70 10.45 7.66
CA SER A 424 2.58 9.77 8.30
C SER A 424 2.47 10.12 9.77
N SER A 425 1.25 10.30 10.25
CA SER A 425 0.91 10.34 11.68
C SER A 425 0.17 9.06 12.07
N ALA A 426 0.11 8.70 13.36
CA ALA A 426 -0.71 7.56 13.83
C ALA A 426 -2.13 7.60 13.28
N ALA A 427 -2.74 8.79 13.23
CA ALA A 427 -4.08 9.01 12.71
C ALA A 427 -4.17 8.69 11.20
N GLY A 428 -3.14 9.07 10.44
CA GLY A 428 -3.04 8.79 9.00
C GLY A 428 -2.70 7.33 8.67
N LEU A 429 -2.00 6.61 9.55
CA LEU A 429 -1.67 5.18 9.35
C LEU A 429 -2.82 4.27 9.76
N THR A 430 -3.45 4.53 10.91
CA THR A 430 -4.45 3.64 11.51
C THR A 430 -5.87 4.07 11.16
N ALA A 431 -6.57 4.71 12.10
CA ALA A 431 -7.82 5.40 11.85
C ALA A 431 -7.91 6.62 12.78
N ALA A 432 -8.54 7.68 12.28
CA ALA A 432 -8.76 8.91 13.02
C ALA A 432 -10.25 9.02 13.40
N VAL A 433 -10.54 9.60 14.55
CA VAL A 433 -11.92 9.99 14.89
C VAL A 433 -12.03 11.48 14.65
N VAL A 434 -12.81 11.86 13.63
CA VAL A 434 -13.01 13.24 13.21
C VAL A 434 -14.47 13.61 13.48
N ARG A 435 -14.70 14.83 13.95
CA ARG A 435 -16.05 15.36 14.09
C ARG A 435 -16.52 15.85 12.72
N ASP A 436 -17.56 15.22 12.20
CA ASP A 436 -18.15 15.69 10.95
C ASP A 436 -18.92 17.00 11.19
N GLU A 437 -18.75 17.95 10.27
CA GLU A 437 -19.31 19.30 10.40
C GLU A 437 -20.78 19.35 9.96
N GLU A 438 -21.21 18.43 9.09
CA GLU A 438 -22.59 18.31 8.63
C GLU A 438 -23.48 17.57 9.64
N SER A 439 -23.02 16.43 10.16
CA SER A 439 -23.79 15.62 11.13
C SER A 439 -23.52 15.96 12.60
N HIS A 440 -22.46 16.72 12.90
CA HIS A 440 -21.94 17.00 14.25
C HIS A 440 -21.52 15.77 15.08
N GLU A 441 -21.60 14.57 14.50
CA GLU A 441 -21.22 13.30 15.10
C GLU A 441 -19.73 13.00 14.88
N PHE A 442 -19.17 12.16 15.76
CA PHE A 442 -17.81 11.65 15.62
C PHE A 442 -17.79 10.47 14.65
N VAL A 443 -17.18 10.66 13.50
CA VAL A 443 -17.01 9.63 12.46
C VAL A 443 -15.57 9.10 12.46
N ILE A 444 -15.40 7.85 12.06
CA ILE A 444 -14.08 7.24 11.89
C ILE A 444 -13.62 7.48 10.45
N GLU A 445 -12.48 8.13 10.26
CA GLU A 445 -11.76 8.19 9.00
C GLU A 445 -10.72 7.07 8.96
N ALA A 446 -10.78 6.24 7.92
CA ALA A 446 -9.83 5.14 7.70
C ALA A 446 -8.46 5.69 7.28
N GLY A 447 -7.39 5.20 7.91
CA GLY A 447 -6.01 5.50 7.54
C GLY A 447 -5.45 4.52 6.50
N ALA A 448 -4.18 4.72 6.15
CA ALA A 448 -3.49 4.00 5.07
C ALA A 448 -3.52 2.47 5.23
N LEU A 449 -3.33 1.95 6.45
CA LEU A 449 -3.35 0.49 6.69
C LEU A 449 -4.73 -0.11 6.47
N MET A 450 -5.80 0.63 6.74
CA MET A 450 -7.16 0.16 6.52
C MET A 450 -7.56 0.22 5.05
N LEU A 451 -7.13 1.27 4.34
CA LEU A 451 -7.37 1.41 2.90
C LEU A 451 -6.66 0.30 2.10
N ALA A 452 -5.54 -0.19 2.61
CA ALA A 452 -4.74 -1.27 2.01
C ALA A 452 -5.22 -2.70 2.39
N ASP A 453 -6.41 -2.88 2.99
CA ASP A 453 -6.90 -4.21 3.42
C ASP A 453 -6.84 -5.25 2.27
N ASN A 454 -6.37 -6.47 2.60
CA ASN A 454 -6.03 -7.58 1.68
C ASN A 454 -4.95 -7.28 0.61
N GLY A 455 -4.29 -6.12 0.71
CA GLY A 455 -3.21 -5.67 -0.16
C GLY A 455 -1.88 -5.50 0.59
N VAL A 456 -1.08 -4.53 0.14
CA VAL A 456 0.27 -4.29 0.65
C VAL A 456 0.40 -2.82 1.09
N CYS A 457 0.83 -2.61 2.33
CA CYS A 457 1.20 -1.28 2.81
C CYS A 457 2.72 -1.11 2.70
N CYS A 458 3.15 -0.19 1.84
CA CYS A 458 4.56 0.14 1.67
C CYS A 458 4.90 1.34 2.57
N ILE A 459 5.88 1.17 3.47
CA ILE A 459 6.31 2.22 4.40
C ILE A 459 7.80 2.50 4.17
N ASP A 460 8.11 3.69 3.64
CA ASP A 460 9.49 4.17 3.51
C ASP A 460 9.92 4.94 4.78
N GLU A 461 11.22 4.98 5.06
CA GLU A 461 11.80 5.61 6.26
C GLU A 461 11.15 5.11 7.57
N PHE A 462 10.97 3.80 7.69
CA PHE A 462 10.31 3.18 8.84
C PHE A 462 11.03 3.48 10.18
N ASP A 463 12.35 3.72 10.14
CA ASP A 463 13.16 4.10 11.31
C ASP A 463 12.91 5.53 11.81
N LYS A 464 12.30 6.40 10.98
CA LYS A 464 12.00 7.80 11.33
C LYS A 464 10.61 8.00 11.94
N MET A 465 9.86 6.92 12.11
CA MET A 465 8.54 6.96 12.73
C MET A 465 8.60 7.27 14.22
N GLU A 466 7.62 8.06 14.71
CA GLU A 466 7.45 8.29 16.15
C GLU A 466 7.07 7.01 16.90
N VAL A 467 7.50 6.91 18.16
CA VAL A 467 7.24 5.74 19.01
C VAL A 467 5.74 5.47 19.22
N ARG A 468 4.90 6.52 19.22
CA ARG A 468 3.44 6.37 19.36
C ARG A 468 2.82 5.62 18.18
N ASP A 469 3.30 5.92 16.98
CA ASP A 469 2.82 5.33 15.74
C ASP A 469 3.31 3.89 15.61
N GLN A 470 4.53 3.62 16.07
CA GLN A 470 5.09 2.26 16.18
C GLN A 470 4.26 1.34 17.08
N VAL A 471 3.70 1.83 18.19
CA VAL A 471 2.83 1.03 19.07
C VAL A 471 1.53 0.62 18.35
N ALA A 472 0.94 1.55 17.59
CA ALA A 472 -0.28 1.29 16.85
C ALA A 472 -0.07 0.28 15.71
N ILE A 473 1.07 0.38 15.00
CA ILE A 473 1.48 -0.62 14.00
C ILE A 473 1.74 -1.97 14.66
N HIS A 474 2.35 -2.02 15.84
CA HIS A 474 2.62 -3.27 16.54
C HIS A 474 1.32 -4.03 16.89
N GLU A 475 0.25 -3.32 17.28
CA GLU A 475 -1.09 -3.91 17.47
C GLU A 475 -1.63 -4.47 16.15
N ALA A 476 -1.60 -3.65 15.09
CA ALA A 476 -2.09 -4.02 13.76
C ALA A 476 -1.36 -5.25 13.18
N MET A 477 -0.04 -5.32 13.29
CA MET A 477 0.78 -6.44 12.77
C MET A 477 0.58 -7.74 13.54
N GLU A 478 0.20 -7.66 14.82
CA GLU A 478 0.02 -8.83 15.67
C GLU A 478 -1.39 -9.39 15.56
N GLN A 479 -2.39 -8.55 15.74
CA GLN A 479 -3.78 -8.98 15.85
C GLN A 479 -4.53 -8.89 14.52
N GLN A 480 -3.92 -8.31 13.47
CA GLN A 480 -4.57 -7.93 12.20
C GLN A 480 -5.85 -7.12 12.40
N THR A 481 -5.96 -6.45 13.56
CA THR A 481 -7.08 -5.61 13.96
C THR A 481 -6.54 -4.41 14.72
N ILE A 482 -7.26 -3.30 14.63
CA ILE A 482 -6.95 -2.06 15.32
C ILE A 482 -8.16 -1.69 16.15
N SER A 483 -7.96 -1.57 17.46
CA SER A 483 -9.01 -1.17 18.38
C SER A 483 -8.95 0.34 18.66
N ILE A 484 -10.05 1.04 18.44
CA ILE A 484 -10.17 2.47 18.71
C ILE A 484 -11.27 2.68 19.73
N THR A 485 -10.90 3.29 20.86
CA THR A 485 -11.82 3.75 21.90
C THR A 485 -11.57 5.24 22.14
N LYS A 486 -12.23 6.09 21.36
CA LYS A 486 -12.09 7.57 21.45
C LYS A 486 -13.43 8.25 21.21
N ALA A 487 -13.66 9.38 21.89
CA ALA A 487 -14.84 10.23 21.72
C ALA A 487 -16.19 9.48 21.73
N GLY A 488 -16.33 8.45 22.59
CA GLY A 488 -17.55 7.65 22.71
C GLY A 488 -17.71 6.56 21.64
N VAL A 489 -16.81 6.49 20.65
CA VAL A 489 -16.80 5.45 19.62
C VAL A 489 -15.87 4.32 20.06
N LYS A 490 -16.43 3.13 20.22
CA LYS A 490 -15.68 1.87 20.42
C LYS A 490 -15.85 1.02 19.18
N ALA A 491 -14.79 0.93 18.37
CA ALA A 491 -14.79 0.15 17.15
C ALA A 491 -13.50 -0.69 17.06
N THR A 492 -13.65 -1.89 16.51
CA THR A 492 -12.53 -2.76 16.14
C THR A 492 -12.52 -2.90 14.62
N LEU A 493 -11.45 -2.46 14.01
CA LEU A 493 -11.31 -2.37 12.55
C LEU A 493 -10.31 -3.42 12.10
N ASN A 494 -10.59 -4.12 11.00
CA ASN A 494 -9.67 -5.12 10.46
C ASN A 494 -8.57 -4.43 9.63
N ALA A 495 -7.34 -4.94 9.73
CA ALA A 495 -6.18 -4.46 9.01
C ALA A 495 -5.36 -5.66 8.49
N ARG A 496 -5.93 -6.42 7.55
CA ARG A 496 -5.29 -7.62 6.96
C ARG A 496 -4.37 -7.19 5.84
N THR A 497 -3.25 -6.59 6.19
CA THR A 497 -2.28 -6.07 5.23
C THR A 497 -0.92 -6.70 5.43
N SER A 498 -0.23 -6.96 4.33
CA SER A 498 1.19 -7.25 4.35
C SER A 498 1.97 -5.94 4.38
N ILE A 499 2.99 -5.85 5.24
CA ILE A 499 3.83 -4.66 5.35
C ILE A 499 5.16 -4.89 4.63
N LEU A 500 5.47 -4.00 3.69
CA LEU A 500 6.79 -3.85 3.09
C LEU A 500 7.44 -2.58 3.65
N ALA A 501 8.42 -2.75 4.52
CA ALA A 501 9.11 -1.63 5.16
C ALA A 501 10.50 -1.41 4.56
N ALA A 502 10.88 -0.15 4.37
CA ALA A 502 12.26 0.25 4.10
C ALA A 502 12.82 1.05 5.29
N ALA A 503 14.02 0.70 5.74
CA ALA A 503 14.71 1.37 6.84
C ALA A 503 16.17 1.68 6.47
N ASN A 504 16.72 2.69 7.16
CA ASN A 504 18.12 3.06 7.06
C ASN A 504 18.87 2.69 8.36
N PRO A 505 20.15 2.28 8.28
CA PRO A 505 20.98 2.07 9.45
C PRO A 505 21.30 3.40 10.15
N ILE A 506 21.59 3.32 11.44
CA ILE A 506 22.03 4.45 12.25
C ILE A 506 23.40 4.92 11.74
N GLY A 507 23.55 6.23 11.51
CA GLY A 507 24.79 6.79 10.96
C GLY A 507 24.92 6.68 9.43
N GLY A 508 23.92 6.11 8.74
CA GLY A 508 23.87 6.06 7.27
C GLY A 508 24.58 4.86 6.65
N HIS A 509 25.50 4.20 7.35
CA HIS A 509 26.18 3.00 6.86
C HIS A 509 25.93 1.80 7.77
N TYR A 510 25.78 0.61 7.16
CA TYR A 510 25.59 -0.63 7.90
C TYR A 510 26.92 -1.18 8.43
N ASP A 511 27.10 -1.15 9.75
CA ASP A 511 28.29 -1.64 10.44
C ASP A 511 28.17 -3.14 10.76
N ARG A 512 28.95 -4.00 10.11
CA ARG A 512 28.91 -5.46 10.29
C ARG A 512 29.42 -5.92 11.66
N SER A 513 30.16 -5.07 12.38
CA SER A 513 30.70 -5.38 13.70
C SER A 513 29.64 -5.33 14.80
N LYS A 514 28.52 -4.62 14.55
CA LYS A 514 27.45 -4.41 15.52
C LYS A 514 26.28 -5.33 15.25
N SER A 515 25.52 -5.59 16.32
CA SER A 515 24.27 -6.34 16.19
C SER A 515 23.23 -5.53 15.41
N LEU A 516 22.32 -6.22 14.73
CA LEU A 516 21.23 -5.61 13.96
C LEU A 516 20.41 -4.61 14.81
N LYS A 517 20.19 -4.95 16.09
CA LYS A 517 19.47 -4.10 17.04
C LYS A 517 20.20 -2.80 17.36
N GLN A 518 21.53 -2.80 17.34
CA GLN A 518 22.34 -1.59 17.53
C GLN A 518 22.45 -0.77 16.24
N ASN A 519 22.36 -1.43 15.08
CA ASN A 519 22.41 -0.76 13.78
C ASN A 519 21.09 -0.09 13.39
N ILE A 520 19.95 -0.45 14.00
CA ILE A 520 18.65 0.08 13.62
C ILE A 520 17.88 0.54 14.86
N ASN A 521 17.27 1.73 14.77
CA ASN A 521 16.42 2.30 15.82
C ASN A 521 14.99 1.70 15.80
N LEU A 522 14.86 0.38 15.87
CA LEU A 522 13.58 -0.33 15.95
C LEU A 522 13.41 -1.06 17.28
N SER A 523 12.18 -1.15 17.74
CA SER A 523 11.86 -1.90 18.95
C SER A 523 11.93 -3.42 18.69
N ALA A 524 12.42 -4.16 19.68
CA ALA A 524 12.53 -5.63 19.60
C ALA A 524 11.18 -6.34 19.32
N PRO A 525 10.03 -5.89 19.87
CA PRO A 525 8.73 -6.46 19.53
C PRO A 525 8.43 -6.36 18.03
N ILE A 526 8.66 -5.21 17.41
CA ILE A 526 8.41 -5.00 15.97
C ILE A 526 9.34 -5.86 15.12
N MET A 527 10.63 -5.90 15.45
CA MET A 527 11.60 -6.71 14.71
C MET A 527 11.18 -8.18 14.63
N SER A 528 10.66 -8.73 15.72
CA SER A 528 10.20 -10.12 15.77
C SER A 528 8.92 -10.43 14.97
N ARG A 529 8.20 -9.41 14.46
CA ARG A 529 6.96 -9.54 13.66
C ARG A 529 7.20 -9.53 12.16
N PHE A 530 8.39 -9.07 11.76
CA PHE A 530 8.87 -9.22 10.40
C PHE A 530 9.39 -10.63 10.21
N ASP A 531 8.92 -11.28 9.15
CA ASP A 531 9.24 -12.67 8.85
C ASP A 531 10.55 -12.76 8.07
N LEU A 532 10.87 -11.73 7.27
CA LEU A 532 12.11 -11.61 6.51
C LEU A 532 12.77 -10.24 6.70
N PHE A 533 14.08 -10.26 6.95
CA PHE A 533 14.95 -9.10 6.88
C PHE A 533 15.93 -9.25 5.73
N PHE A 534 15.99 -8.25 4.87
CA PHE A 534 17.01 -8.16 3.84
C PHE A 534 17.87 -6.95 4.11
N ILE A 535 19.16 -7.20 4.38
CA ILE A 535 20.14 -6.15 4.59
C ILE A 535 20.94 -6.01 3.29
N LEU A 536 20.86 -4.82 2.70
CA LEU A 536 21.59 -4.42 1.52
C LEU A 536 22.79 -3.60 1.96
N VAL A 537 23.97 -4.18 1.83
CA VAL A 537 25.23 -3.48 2.08
C VAL A 537 25.77 -3.01 0.75
N ASP A 538 26.14 -1.73 0.69
CA ASP A 538 26.79 -1.15 -0.49
C ASP A 538 28.29 -1.44 -0.42
N GLU A 539 28.75 -2.40 -1.21
CA GLU A 539 30.18 -2.65 -1.41
C GLU A 539 30.61 -1.99 -2.72
N CYS A 540 31.52 -1.03 -2.66
CA CYS A 540 32.07 -0.35 -3.84
C CYS A 540 32.78 -1.37 -4.75
N ASN A 541 32.07 -1.88 -5.76
CA ASN A 541 32.58 -2.85 -6.70
C ASN A 541 32.38 -2.35 -8.13
N GLU A 542 33.49 -2.14 -8.83
CA GLU A 542 33.49 -1.56 -10.18
C GLU A 542 32.64 -2.35 -11.18
N VAL A 543 32.55 -3.68 -11.02
CA VAL A 543 31.78 -4.55 -11.92
C VAL A 543 30.28 -4.32 -11.75
N THR A 544 29.80 -4.21 -10.51
CA THR A 544 28.39 -3.95 -10.23
C THR A 544 28.01 -2.54 -10.63
N ASP A 545 28.88 -1.58 -10.37
CA ASP A 545 28.66 -0.17 -10.71
C ASP A 545 28.60 0.03 -12.22
N TYR A 546 29.48 -0.64 -12.98
CA TYR A 546 29.43 -0.64 -14.43
C TYR A 546 28.12 -1.26 -14.96
N ALA A 547 27.66 -2.37 -14.36
CA ALA A 547 26.39 -3.00 -14.73
C ALA A 547 25.18 -2.10 -14.43
N ILE A 548 25.17 -1.43 -13.27
CA ILE A 548 24.14 -0.46 -12.88
C ILE A 548 24.16 0.74 -13.83
N ALA A 549 25.33 1.32 -14.10
CA ALA A 549 25.49 2.45 -15.00
C ALA A 549 24.99 2.11 -16.42
N ARG A 550 25.35 0.93 -16.94
CA ARG A 550 24.85 0.45 -18.23
C ARG A 550 23.32 0.36 -18.24
N ARG A 551 22.71 -0.18 -17.16
CA ARG A 551 21.26 -0.30 -17.07
C ARG A 551 20.55 1.06 -17.02
N ILE A 552 21.12 2.03 -16.30
CA ILE A 552 20.62 3.40 -16.23
C ILE A 552 20.72 4.08 -17.60
N VAL A 553 21.86 3.95 -18.29
CA VAL A 553 22.06 4.50 -19.63
C VAL A 553 21.08 3.87 -20.63
N ASP A 554 20.88 2.55 -20.55
CA ASP A 554 19.91 1.85 -21.38
C ASP A 554 18.48 2.38 -21.17
N LEU A 555 18.08 2.60 -19.92
CA LEU A 555 16.76 3.14 -19.58
C LEU A 555 16.55 4.56 -20.13
N HIS A 556 17.58 5.42 -20.06
CA HIS A 556 17.49 6.79 -20.56
C HIS A 556 17.61 6.88 -22.09
N SER A 557 18.37 5.98 -22.72
CA SER A 557 18.58 5.98 -24.17
C SER A 557 17.43 5.33 -24.92
N ARG A 558 16.78 4.32 -24.32
CA ARG A 558 15.65 3.55 -24.87
C ARG A 558 14.45 3.71 -23.95
N ILE A 559 13.79 4.86 -24.10
CA ILE A 559 12.68 5.33 -23.25
C ILE A 559 11.49 4.35 -23.26
N GLU A 560 11.31 3.56 -24.33
CA GLU A 560 10.19 2.59 -24.46
C GLU A 560 10.63 1.13 -24.71
N ASP A 561 11.82 0.88 -25.32
CA ASP A 561 12.23 -0.45 -25.80
C ASP A 561 13.09 -1.28 -24.80
N SER A 562 13.50 -0.73 -23.66
CA SER A 562 14.55 -1.35 -22.80
C SER A 562 14.09 -2.51 -21.89
N ILE A 563 12.84 -2.96 -22.01
CA ILE A 563 12.25 -3.92 -21.09
C ILE A 563 11.70 -5.15 -21.82
N ASP A 564 12.59 -5.96 -22.38
CA ASP A 564 12.24 -7.32 -22.79
C ASP A 564 11.87 -8.13 -21.54
N ARG A 565 10.58 -8.46 -21.42
CA ARG A 565 10.03 -9.31 -20.36
C ARG A 565 9.50 -10.59 -20.97
N VAL A 566 9.75 -11.73 -20.30
CA VAL A 566 9.15 -13.02 -20.68
C VAL A 566 7.64 -13.02 -20.45
N TYR A 567 7.20 -12.38 -19.36
CA TYR A 567 5.80 -12.27 -18.97
C TYR A 567 5.37 -10.80 -18.87
N SER A 568 4.19 -10.48 -19.39
CA SER A 568 3.59 -9.16 -19.23
C SER A 568 3.13 -8.96 -17.78
N LEU A 569 3.17 -7.73 -17.28
CA LEU A 569 2.68 -7.41 -15.93
C LEU A 569 1.22 -7.80 -15.75
N ASP A 570 0.41 -7.68 -16.80
CA ASP A 570 -1.00 -8.04 -16.78
C ASP A 570 -1.21 -9.55 -16.59
N ASP A 571 -0.39 -10.36 -17.28
CA ASP A 571 -0.40 -11.82 -17.13
C ASP A 571 0.02 -12.24 -15.73
N ILE A 572 1.03 -11.57 -15.16
CA ILE A 572 1.48 -11.84 -13.78
C ILE A 572 0.38 -11.47 -12.78
N ARG A 573 -0.33 -10.35 -12.96
CA ARG A 573 -1.47 -9.98 -12.11
C ARG A 573 -2.58 -11.03 -12.18
N ARG A 574 -2.92 -11.50 -13.38
CA ARG A 574 -3.91 -12.59 -13.57
C ARG A 574 -3.47 -13.87 -12.87
N TYR A 575 -2.21 -14.27 -13.06
CA TYR A 575 -1.64 -15.45 -12.43
C TYR A 575 -1.67 -15.37 -10.91
N LEU A 576 -1.28 -14.21 -10.36
CA LEU A 576 -1.28 -13.97 -8.92
C LEU A 576 -2.68 -14.06 -8.33
N LEU A 577 -3.71 -13.49 -8.99
CA LEU A 577 -5.08 -13.58 -8.51
C LEU A 577 -5.56 -15.04 -8.47
N PHE A 578 -5.29 -15.81 -9.53
CA PHE A 578 -5.63 -17.22 -9.61
C PHE A 578 -4.90 -18.05 -8.53
N ALA A 579 -3.58 -17.86 -8.40
CA ALA A 579 -2.75 -18.60 -7.45
C ALA A 579 -3.11 -18.34 -5.98
N ARG A 580 -3.57 -17.13 -5.63
CA ARG A 580 -3.98 -16.77 -4.26
C ARG A 580 -5.19 -17.55 -3.74
N GLN A 581 -6.01 -18.12 -4.64
CA GLN A 581 -7.21 -18.87 -4.26
C GLN A 581 -6.90 -20.27 -3.73
N PHE A 582 -5.73 -20.82 -4.04
CA PHE A 582 -5.31 -22.12 -3.51
C PHE A 582 -5.03 -22.05 -2.01
N LYS A 583 -5.36 -23.13 -1.30
CA LYS A 583 -5.14 -23.27 0.14
C LYS A 583 -4.31 -24.52 0.42
N PRO A 584 -2.98 -24.47 0.14
CA PRO A 584 -2.15 -25.65 0.22
C PRO A 584 -2.13 -26.24 1.63
N LYS A 585 -2.14 -27.57 1.70
CA LYS A 585 -2.05 -28.32 2.96
C LYS A 585 -0.63 -28.83 3.17
N ILE A 586 -0.20 -28.87 4.43
CA ILE A 586 1.12 -29.39 4.78
C ILE A 586 1.05 -30.92 4.79
N SER A 587 1.87 -31.58 3.97
CA SER A 587 2.02 -33.03 3.96
C SER A 587 2.77 -33.52 5.21
N ARG A 588 2.53 -34.76 5.63
CA ARG A 588 3.16 -35.33 6.84
C ARG A 588 4.70 -35.36 6.74
N GLU A 589 5.22 -35.69 5.56
CA GLU A 589 6.66 -35.66 5.28
C GLU A 589 7.25 -34.26 5.42
N SER A 590 6.53 -33.23 4.96
CA SER A 590 6.98 -31.84 5.08
C SER A 590 6.89 -31.33 6.51
N GLU A 591 5.91 -31.78 7.29
CA GLU A 591 5.77 -31.46 8.71
C GLU A 591 7.01 -31.95 9.49
N ASP A 592 7.37 -33.22 9.33
CA ASP A 592 8.56 -33.79 9.99
C ASP A 592 9.83 -33.06 9.53
N PHE A 593 9.92 -32.70 8.24
CA PHE A 593 11.05 -31.96 7.69
C PHE A 593 11.16 -30.52 8.22
N ILE A 594 10.03 -29.82 8.41
CA ILE A 594 9.98 -28.47 9.03
C ILE A 594 10.52 -28.53 10.46
N VAL A 595 10.09 -29.53 11.24
CA VAL A 595 10.55 -29.73 12.62
C VAL A 595 12.06 -29.99 12.66
N GLU A 596 12.57 -30.82 11.75
CA GLU A 596 14.00 -31.08 11.62
C GLU A 596 14.79 -29.80 11.28
N GLN A 597 14.33 -29.01 10.29
CA GLN A 597 14.99 -27.76 9.92
C GLN A 597 14.95 -26.72 11.04
N TYR A 598 13.86 -26.64 11.79
CA TYR A 598 13.76 -25.74 12.94
C TYR A 598 14.69 -26.15 14.08
N LYS A 599 14.84 -27.45 14.35
CA LYS A 599 15.81 -27.96 15.32
C LYS A 599 17.23 -27.59 14.92
N ARG A 600 17.59 -27.78 13.64
CA ARG A 600 18.90 -27.37 13.09
C ARG A 600 19.13 -25.86 13.22
N LEU A 601 18.09 -25.06 12.93
CA LEU A 601 18.13 -23.61 13.04
C LEU A 601 18.47 -23.16 14.47
N ARG A 602 17.81 -23.75 15.48
CA ARG A 602 18.07 -23.47 16.90
C ARG A 602 19.42 -23.99 17.39
N GLN A 603 19.85 -25.17 16.97
CA GLN A 603 21.14 -25.73 17.35
C GLN A 603 22.30 -24.84 16.90
N ARG A 604 22.16 -24.23 15.70
CA ARG A 604 23.13 -23.27 15.19
C ARG A 604 23.23 -22.01 16.04
N ASP A 605 22.13 -21.54 16.62
CA ASP A 605 22.10 -20.37 17.51
C ASP A 605 22.67 -20.68 18.91
N GLY A 606 22.58 -21.95 19.35
CA GLY A 606 23.05 -22.39 20.66
C GLY A 606 24.55 -22.70 20.73
N SER A 607 25.22 -22.89 19.59
CA SER A 607 26.67 -23.13 19.53
C SER A 607 27.37 -21.78 19.39
N GLY A 608 28.07 -21.34 20.44
CA GLY A 608 28.64 -19.98 20.58
C GLY A 608 29.69 -19.54 19.55
N VAL A 609 30.01 -20.39 18.56
CA VAL A 609 31.01 -20.17 17.50
C VAL A 609 30.67 -18.98 16.59
N SER A 610 29.40 -18.59 16.47
CA SER A 610 29.01 -17.38 15.76
C SER A 610 27.81 -16.75 16.43
N LYS A 611 28.03 -15.64 17.11
CA LYS A 611 26.95 -14.89 17.75
C LYS A 611 26.05 -14.32 16.65
N SER A 612 24.87 -14.92 16.51
CA SER A 612 23.86 -14.40 15.59
C SER A 612 23.45 -13.00 16.02
N SER A 613 23.08 -12.17 15.06
CA SER A 613 22.62 -10.80 15.32
C SER A 613 21.26 -10.75 16.05
N TRP A 614 20.54 -11.88 16.11
CA TRP A 614 19.17 -11.97 16.60
C TRP A 614 18.80 -13.37 17.13
N ARG A 615 18.13 -13.44 18.29
CA ARG A 615 17.69 -14.71 18.91
C ARG A 615 16.54 -15.37 18.16
N ILE A 616 16.67 -16.67 17.89
CA ILE A 616 15.69 -17.43 17.12
C ILE A 616 14.50 -17.85 18.01
N THR A 617 13.28 -17.42 17.63
CA THR A 617 12.03 -17.69 18.39
C THR A 617 11.06 -18.55 17.59
N VAL A 618 9.95 -18.97 18.22
CA VAL A 618 8.87 -19.75 17.56
C VAL A 618 8.22 -18.97 16.40
N ARG A 619 8.26 -17.64 16.40
CA ARG A 619 7.74 -16.82 15.28
C ARG A 619 8.44 -17.10 13.95
N GLN A 620 9.70 -17.51 14.01
CA GLN A 620 10.47 -17.91 12.83
C GLN A 620 9.98 -19.26 12.26
N LEU A 621 9.46 -20.15 13.12
CA LEU A 621 8.80 -21.38 12.67
C LEU A 621 7.48 -21.06 11.95
N GLU A 622 6.66 -20.17 12.51
CA GLU A 622 5.43 -19.71 11.84
C GLU A 622 5.75 -19.04 10.49
N SER A 623 6.81 -18.22 10.44
CA SER A 623 7.30 -17.59 9.21
C SER A 623 7.71 -18.62 8.16
N MET A 624 8.44 -19.66 8.56
CA MET A 624 8.84 -20.75 7.67
C MET A 624 7.64 -21.49 7.08
N ILE A 625 6.59 -21.71 7.87
CA ILE A 625 5.35 -22.32 7.41
C ILE A 625 4.65 -21.41 6.38
N ARG A 626 4.47 -20.12 6.69
CA ARG A 626 3.85 -19.16 5.75
C ARG A 626 4.62 -19.05 4.43
N LEU A 627 5.95 -18.97 4.49
CA LEU A 627 6.82 -18.93 3.30
C LEU A 627 6.69 -20.21 2.46
N SER A 628 6.60 -21.37 3.11
CA SER A 628 6.42 -22.66 2.42
C SER A 628 5.06 -22.78 1.76
N GLU A 629 4.00 -22.28 2.41
CA GLU A 629 2.65 -22.20 1.85
C GLU A 629 2.57 -21.21 0.67
N ALA A 630 3.19 -20.03 0.80
CA ALA A 630 3.26 -19.04 -0.29
C ALA A 630 4.02 -19.59 -1.51
N MET A 631 5.10 -20.34 -1.29
CA MET A 631 5.84 -21.02 -2.35
C MET A 631 4.99 -22.09 -3.04
N ALA A 632 4.22 -22.87 -2.28
CA ALA A 632 3.31 -23.87 -2.85
C ALA A 632 2.19 -23.21 -3.69
N ARG A 633 1.66 -22.07 -3.23
CA ARG A 633 0.69 -21.25 -4.00
C ARG A 633 1.26 -20.76 -5.32
N MET A 634 2.50 -20.29 -5.32
CA MET A 634 3.17 -19.82 -6.54
C MET A 634 3.23 -20.92 -7.61
N HIS A 635 3.42 -22.18 -7.24
CA HIS A 635 3.40 -23.32 -8.17
C HIS A 635 2.00 -23.90 -8.43
N CYS A 636 0.94 -23.26 -7.92
CA CYS A 636 -0.44 -23.77 -7.96
C CYS A 636 -0.60 -25.21 -7.45
N CYS A 637 0.19 -25.59 -6.43
CA CYS A 637 0.08 -26.90 -5.77
C CYS A 637 -0.88 -26.85 -4.58
N ASP A 638 -1.72 -27.88 -4.41
CA ASP A 638 -2.62 -28.00 -3.24
C ASP A 638 -1.93 -28.61 -2.00
N GLU A 639 -0.68 -29.06 -2.16
CA GLU A 639 0.12 -29.61 -1.07
C GLU A 639 1.51 -28.98 -0.99
N VAL A 640 2.00 -28.79 0.23
CA VAL A 640 3.36 -28.36 0.50
C VAL A 640 4.26 -29.59 0.42
N GLN A 641 5.27 -29.51 -0.47
CA GLN A 641 6.30 -30.52 -0.65
C GLN A 641 7.59 -30.14 0.07
N PRO A 642 8.47 -31.10 0.40
CA PRO A 642 9.75 -30.82 1.06
C PRO A 642 10.66 -29.85 0.26
N LYS A 643 10.50 -29.78 -1.06
CA LYS A 643 11.23 -28.84 -1.93
C LYS A 643 10.92 -27.38 -1.56
N HIS A 644 9.65 -27.07 -1.29
CA HIS A 644 9.20 -25.73 -0.92
C HIS A 644 9.79 -25.34 0.44
N VAL A 645 9.80 -26.28 1.39
CA VAL A 645 10.37 -26.05 2.73
C VAL A 645 11.88 -25.83 2.67
N LYS A 646 12.62 -26.59 1.85
CA LYS A 646 14.06 -26.40 1.66
C LYS A 646 14.39 -25.00 1.15
N GLU A 647 13.64 -24.52 0.17
CA GLU A 647 13.84 -23.18 -0.39
C GLU A 647 13.44 -22.08 0.59
N ALA A 648 12.31 -22.23 1.30
CA ALA A 648 11.90 -21.31 2.36
C ALA A 648 12.95 -21.24 3.48
N PHE A 649 13.53 -22.38 3.88
CA PHE A 649 14.62 -22.44 4.86
C PHE A 649 15.90 -21.79 4.33
N ARG A 650 16.23 -21.95 3.05
CA ARG A 650 17.37 -21.29 2.41
C ARG A 650 17.22 -19.77 2.48
N LEU A 651 16.04 -19.25 2.12
CA LEU A 651 15.75 -17.82 2.14
C LEU A 651 15.79 -17.27 3.58
N LEU A 652 15.16 -17.97 4.52
CA LEU A 652 15.16 -17.59 5.93
C LEU A 652 16.58 -17.59 6.52
N ASN A 653 17.41 -18.58 6.19
CA ASN A 653 18.81 -18.60 6.61
C ASN A 653 19.63 -17.43 6.07
N LYS A 654 19.40 -17.04 4.81
CA LYS A 654 20.07 -15.88 4.23
C LYS A 654 19.64 -14.56 4.88
N SER A 655 18.41 -14.49 5.40
CA SER A 655 17.95 -13.31 6.15
C SER A 655 18.65 -13.14 7.50
N ILE A 656 19.12 -14.23 8.11
CA ILE A 656 19.80 -14.21 9.41
C ILE A 656 21.29 -13.93 9.20
N ILE A 657 21.68 -12.65 9.28
CA ILE A 657 23.07 -12.22 9.14
C ILE A 657 23.87 -12.51 10.42
N ARG A 658 25.08 -13.04 10.21
CA ARG A 658 26.09 -13.26 11.26
C ARG A 658 26.73 -11.92 11.61
N VAL A 659 26.92 -11.66 12.91
CA VAL A 659 27.77 -10.54 13.33
C VAL A 659 29.21 -10.97 13.05
N GLU A 660 29.91 -10.21 12.22
CA GLU A 660 31.35 -10.40 12.03
C GLU A 660 32.04 -9.77 13.24
N THR A 661 32.81 -10.57 13.98
CA THR A 661 33.71 -10.00 14.99
C THR A 661 34.81 -9.25 14.24
N PRO A 662 35.08 -7.97 14.58
CA PRO A 662 36.06 -7.17 13.86
C PRO A 662 37.45 -7.83 13.93
N ASP A 663 38.23 -7.64 12.86
CA ASP A 663 39.64 -8.05 12.82
C ASP A 663 40.43 -7.39 13.95
N VAL A 664 41.39 -8.13 14.49
CA VAL A 664 42.20 -7.70 15.62
C VAL A 664 43.25 -6.71 15.10
N ASN A 665 43.05 -5.41 15.35
CA ASN A 665 44.09 -4.40 15.12
C ASN A 665 45.19 -4.58 16.17
N LEU A 666 46.41 -4.90 15.72
CA LEU A 666 47.60 -5.08 16.57
C LEU A 666 48.38 -3.77 16.78
N ASP A 667 47.88 -2.64 16.27
CA ASP A 667 48.55 -1.33 16.23
C ASP A 667 47.95 -0.26 17.14
N GLN A 668 47.07 -0.62 18.09
CA GLN A 668 46.37 0.36 18.94
C GLN A 668 47.28 1.26 19.80
N ASP A 669 48.60 1.05 19.80
CA ASP A 669 49.54 1.74 20.67
C ASP A 669 50.47 2.77 19.99
N GLU A 670 50.50 2.94 18.66
CA GLU A 670 51.23 4.11 18.08
C GLU A 670 50.42 5.42 18.23
N GLU A 671 49.09 5.37 18.41
CA GLU A 671 48.26 6.58 18.59
C GLU A 671 48.20 7.07 20.05
N VAL A 672 48.24 6.17 21.03
CA VAL A 672 48.12 6.55 22.46
C VAL A 672 49.45 7.07 23.04
N GLN A 673 50.60 6.61 22.54
CA GLN A 673 51.91 7.11 23.00
C GLN A 673 52.25 8.51 22.49
N MET A 674 51.67 8.98 21.39
CA MET A 674 51.89 10.36 20.90
C MET A 674 51.09 11.41 21.68
N GLU A 675 50.00 11.04 22.37
CA GLU A 675 49.20 12.00 23.15
C GLU A 675 49.72 12.22 24.58
N VAL A 676 50.65 11.40 25.08
CA VAL A 676 51.08 11.42 26.49
C VAL A 676 52.42 12.15 26.72
N ASP A 677 53.19 12.46 25.66
CA ASP A 677 54.51 13.10 25.78
C ASP A 677 54.50 14.64 25.72
N GLU A 678 53.33 15.29 25.60
CA GLU A 678 53.21 16.74 25.84
C GLU A 678 52.78 17.01 27.29
N SER A 679 53.78 17.12 28.17
CA SER A 679 53.57 17.59 29.55
C SER A 679 53.58 19.13 29.64
N PRO A 680 52.97 19.72 30.70
CA PRO A 680 52.33 21.04 30.64
C PRO A 680 53.20 22.17 31.20
N GLU A 681 53.23 23.32 30.51
CA GLU A 681 53.68 24.59 31.11
C GLU A 681 52.60 25.68 30.98
N GLY A 682 52.39 26.42 32.06
CA GLY A 682 51.23 27.27 32.27
C GLY A 682 51.40 28.75 31.91
N ILE A 683 50.22 29.37 31.68
CA ILE A 683 49.81 30.74 32.02
C ILE A 683 50.51 31.92 31.29
N ASN A 684 49.83 32.51 30.30
CA ASN A 684 49.25 33.87 30.35
C ASN A 684 48.65 34.37 29.01
N GLY A 685 47.40 34.87 29.07
CA GLY A 685 47.05 36.20 28.57
C GLY A 685 46.78 36.46 27.07
N HIS A 686 45.52 36.83 26.82
CA HIS A 686 45.01 37.79 25.82
C HIS A 686 44.63 37.37 24.39
N ALA A 687 43.43 37.83 24.02
CA ALA A 687 42.75 37.75 22.74
C ALA A 687 43.30 38.75 21.71
N ASP A 688 43.36 38.33 20.43
CA ASP A 688 42.70 38.97 19.27
C ASP A 688 43.09 38.24 17.95
N SER A 689 42.17 38.15 17.00
CA SER A 689 42.40 37.75 15.58
C SER A 689 43.05 38.91 14.78
N PRO A 690 43.38 38.85 13.46
CA PRO A 690 43.30 37.79 12.44
C PRO A 690 44.56 37.67 11.50
N ALA A 691 44.48 36.81 10.47
CA ALA A 691 45.46 36.48 9.42
C ALA A 691 46.11 37.65 8.63
N PRO A 692 47.29 37.42 7.98
CA PRO A 692 47.41 37.43 6.50
C PRO A 692 48.41 36.37 5.94
N VAL A 693 48.22 35.68 4.81
CA VAL A 693 48.38 36.03 3.37
C VAL A 693 49.80 36.44 2.90
N ASN A 694 50.41 35.52 2.14
CA ASN A 694 51.37 35.62 1.01
C ASN A 694 52.70 36.40 1.12
N GLY A 695 53.79 35.75 0.66
CA GLY A 695 54.79 36.42 -0.18
C GLY A 695 56.25 35.95 -0.13
N ILE A 696 56.56 34.85 -0.83
CA ILE A 696 57.60 34.68 -1.87
C ILE A 696 59.04 35.22 -1.63
N ASN A 697 60.02 34.28 -1.59
CA ASN A 697 61.34 34.24 -2.27
C ASN A 697 62.18 33.11 -1.60
N GLY A 698 62.79 32.10 -2.22
CA GLY A 698 63.15 31.80 -3.62
C GLY A 698 64.57 31.21 -3.66
N HIS A 699 64.75 30.04 -4.30
CA HIS A 699 65.96 29.20 -4.54
C HIS A 699 66.41 28.24 -3.42
N SER A 700 66.23 26.92 -3.47
CA SER A 700 66.48 25.80 -4.45
C SER A 700 67.81 25.09 -4.20
N ASP A 701 67.75 23.83 -3.76
CA ASP A 701 68.31 22.66 -4.47
C ASP A 701 67.95 21.32 -3.74
N ASP A 702 67.32 20.43 -4.51
CA ASP A 702 67.28 18.95 -4.50
C ASP A 702 67.15 18.14 -3.19
N ALA A 703 66.02 17.44 -3.02
CA ALA A 703 65.89 15.99 -3.29
C ALA A 703 64.65 15.38 -2.59
N ASP A 704 63.73 14.87 -3.41
CA ASP A 704 62.64 13.99 -2.99
C ASP A 704 63.15 12.73 -2.27
N ARG A 705 62.54 12.42 -1.12
CA ARG A 705 62.31 11.04 -0.67
C ARG A 705 60.88 10.93 -0.19
N ASP A 706 60.07 10.26 -1.01
CA ASP A 706 58.73 9.78 -0.70
C ASP A 706 58.68 9.10 0.68
N SER A 707 57.82 9.62 1.57
CA SER A 707 57.39 8.90 2.76
C SER A 707 56.30 7.90 2.37
N VAL A 708 56.67 6.64 2.20
CA VAL A 708 55.73 5.52 2.07
C VAL A 708 54.84 5.45 3.33
N PRO A 709 53.50 5.32 3.22
CA PRO A 709 52.65 5.14 4.40
C PRO A 709 52.94 3.78 5.06
N LYS A 710 53.22 3.76 6.37
CA LYS A 710 53.32 2.51 7.14
C LYS A 710 51.99 1.74 7.04
N ALA A 711 52.02 0.51 6.54
CA ALA A 711 50.86 -0.37 6.50
C ALA A 711 50.49 -0.82 7.93
N SER A 712 49.23 -0.60 8.34
CA SER A 712 48.72 -1.07 9.63
C SER A 712 48.62 -2.61 9.66
N LEU A 713 49.20 -3.27 10.65
CA LEU A 713 49.16 -4.72 10.87
C LEU A 713 47.80 -5.13 11.46
N ARG A 714 46.94 -5.70 10.61
CA ARG A 714 45.66 -6.29 11.00
C ARG A 714 45.75 -7.81 10.93
N LEU A 715 45.27 -8.51 11.95
CA LEU A 715 45.23 -9.97 12.00
C LEU A 715 43.78 -10.44 12.14
N GLY A 716 43.35 -11.38 11.29
CA GLY A 716 42.00 -11.94 11.38
C GLY A 716 41.80 -12.67 12.71
N PHE A 717 40.63 -12.52 13.36
CA PHE A 717 40.36 -13.11 14.67
C PHE A 717 40.53 -14.65 14.69
N SER A 718 40.19 -15.32 13.59
CA SER A 718 40.39 -16.77 13.45
C SER A 718 41.87 -17.18 13.37
N GLU A 719 42.73 -16.32 12.80
CA GLU A 719 44.17 -16.51 12.76
C GLU A 719 44.78 -16.18 14.13
N TYR A 720 44.31 -15.11 14.79
CA TYR A 720 44.66 -14.79 16.18
C TYR A 720 44.37 -15.94 17.14
N CYS A 721 43.14 -16.50 17.12
CA CYS A 721 42.75 -17.64 17.96
C CYS A 721 43.58 -18.89 17.65
N ARG A 722 43.92 -19.14 16.38
CA ARG A 722 44.77 -20.27 16.01
C ARG A 722 46.17 -20.12 16.61
N ILE A 723 46.76 -18.93 16.48
CA ILE A 723 48.09 -18.63 17.01
C ILE A 723 48.08 -18.69 18.54
N SER A 724 47.07 -18.11 19.19
CA SER A 724 46.95 -18.15 20.66
C SER A 724 46.81 -19.58 21.18
N ASN A 725 45.98 -20.41 20.55
CA ASN A 725 45.78 -21.79 20.97
C ASN A 725 47.05 -22.62 20.82
N LEU A 726 47.79 -22.41 19.73
CA LEU A 726 49.04 -23.11 19.45
C LEU A 726 50.14 -22.73 20.47
N ILE A 727 50.24 -21.45 20.85
CA ILE A 727 51.14 -20.98 21.92
C ILE A 727 50.77 -21.59 23.27
N VAL A 728 49.48 -21.56 23.65
CA VAL A 728 49.01 -22.07 24.94
C VAL A 728 49.21 -23.58 25.05
N LEU A 729 48.94 -24.33 23.98
CA LEU A 729 49.17 -25.77 23.93
C LEU A 729 50.65 -26.11 24.08
N HIS A 730 51.53 -25.36 23.42
CA HIS A 730 52.97 -25.57 23.52
C HIS A 730 53.50 -25.27 24.94
N LEU A 731 53.07 -24.17 25.55
CA LEU A 731 53.47 -23.82 26.91
C LEU A 731 52.97 -24.87 27.93
N ARG A 732 51.72 -25.34 27.83
CA ARG A 732 51.20 -26.42 28.70
C ARG A 732 51.95 -27.73 28.52
N LYS A 733 52.29 -28.09 27.28
CA LYS A 733 53.03 -29.31 27.00
C LYS A 733 54.44 -29.26 27.58
N MET A 734 55.10 -28.11 27.51
CA MET A 734 56.42 -27.91 28.11
C MET A 734 56.36 -27.90 29.64
N GLU A 735 55.30 -27.35 30.24
CA GLU A 735 55.03 -27.45 31.69
C GLU A 735 54.83 -28.92 32.15
N GLU A 736 54.29 -29.80 31.30
CA GLU A 736 54.10 -31.22 31.61
C GLU A 736 55.36 -32.09 31.41
N GLU A 737 56.26 -31.69 30.50
CA GLU A 737 57.46 -32.47 30.11
C GLU A 737 58.71 -32.16 30.95
N GLU A 738 58.83 -30.95 31.54
CA GLU A 738 59.95 -30.55 32.41
C GLU A 738 59.49 -29.75 33.64
N ASP A 739 59.76 -30.26 34.86
CA ASP A 739 59.29 -29.66 36.13
C ASP A 739 59.89 -28.26 36.49
N GLU A 740 60.82 -27.68 35.70
CA GLU A 740 61.49 -26.41 36.09
C GLU A 740 61.89 -25.43 34.96
N SER A 741 61.50 -25.62 33.68
CA SER A 741 61.93 -24.71 32.61
C SER A 741 60.83 -23.72 32.18
N ALA A 742 60.81 -22.55 32.82
CA ALA A 742 60.05 -21.41 32.30
C ALA A 742 60.66 -20.94 30.96
N LEU A 743 59.84 -20.80 29.92
CA LEU A 743 60.25 -20.35 28.58
C LEU A 743 60.35 -18.83 28.52
N LYS A 744 61.43 -18.33 27.91
CA LYS A 744 61.61 -16.90 27.64
C LYS A 744 60.78 -16.44 26.45
N ARG A 745 60.37 -15.17 26.44
CA ARG A 745 59.63 -14.55 25.33
C ARG A 745 60.36 -14.74 23.99
N SER A 746 61.68 -14.53 23.97
CA SER A 746 62.50 -14.70 22.75
C SER A 746 62.54 -16.14 22.23
N GLU A 747 62.56 -17.13 23.13
CA GLU A 747 62.57 -18.56 22.78
C GLU A 747 61.22 -19.01 22.21
N LEU A 748 60.11 -18.50 22.77
CA LEU A 748 58.77 -18.78 22.28
C LEU A 748 58.53 -18.22 20.87
N VAL A 749 59.02 -17.01 20.60
CA VAL A 749 58.98 -16.41 19.25
C VAL A 749 59.79 -17.25 18.25
N ASN A 750 61.00 -17.67 18.64
CA ASN A 750 61.85 -18.50 17.78
C ASN A 750 61.25 -19.88 17.52
N TRP A 751 60.61 -20.49 18.52
CA TRP A 751 59.89 -21.75 18.35
C TRP A 751 58.75 -21.63 17.33
N TYR A 752 57.91 -20.60 17.47
CA TYR A 752 56.79 -20.37 16.56
C TYR A 752 57.26 -20.15 15.10
N LEU A 753 58.33 -19.37 14.92
CA LEU A 753 58.94 -19.16 13.61
C LEU A 753 59.50 -20.45 13.00
N LYS A 754 59.99 -21.38 13.83
CA LYS A 754 60.50 -22.68 13.38
C LYS A 754 59.38 -23.65 12.99
N GLU A 755 58.25 -23.62 13.68
CA GLU A 755 57.10 -24.47 13.32
C GLU A 755 56.48 -24.06 11.97
N ILE A 756 56.54 -22.76 11.66
CA ILE A 756 55.99 -22.17 10.43
C ILE A 756 57.06 -22.08 9.32
N GLU A 757 58.25 -22.65 9.51
CA GLU A 757 59.36 -22.60 8.54
C GLU A 757 58.95 -23.07 7.13
N SER A 758 58.02 -24.02 7.02
CA SER A 758 57.50 -24.52 5.73
C SER A 758 56.57 -23.54 4.99
N GLU A 759 56.06 -22.51 5.66
CA GLU A 759 55.16 -21.50 5.10
C GLU A 759 55.88 -20.18 4.77
N ILE A 760 57.18 -20.08 5.04
CA ILE A 760 57.97 -18.86 4.85
C ILE A 760 58.86 -19.03 3.62
N ASP A 761 58.50 -18.37 2.52
CA ASP A 761 59.25 -18.43 1.26
C ASP A 761 60.21 -17.25 1.09
N SER A 762 60.03 -16.15 1.85
CA SER A 762 60.82 -14.91 1.72
C SER A 762 61.31 -14.31 3.05
N GLU A 763 62.43 -13.57 2.98
CA GLU A 763 63.00 -12.86 4.15
C GLU A 763 62.08 -11.74 4.65
N GLU A 764 61.34 -11.08 3.76
CA GLU A 764 60.36 -10.05 4.12
C GLU A 764 59.16 -10.64 4.89
N GLU A 765 58.67 -11.82 4.50
CA GLU A 765 57.60 -12.53 5.22
C GLU A 765 58.04 -12.99 6.61
N LEU A 766 59.30 -13.42 6.76
CA LEU A 766 59.87 -13.80 8.05
C LEU A 766 59.84 -12.62 9.03
N ILE A 767 60.28 -11.44 8.57
CA ILE A 767 60.28 -10.22 9.39
C ILE A 767 58.85 -9.81 9.75
N ASN A 768 57.91 -9.93 8.80
CA ASN A 768 56.51 -9.59 9.03
C ASN A 768 55.84 -10.55 10.04
N LYS A 769 56.02 -11.86 9.87
CA LYS A 769 55.49 -12.89 10.78
C LYS A 769 56.09 -12.78 12.18
N LYS A 770 57.39 -12.47 12.29
CA LYS A 770 58.05 -12.17 13.57
C LYS A 770 57.41 -10.97 14.27
N ARG A 771 57.09 -9.91 13.53
CA ARG A 771 56.43 -8.73 14.08
C ARG A 771 54.99 -9.00 14.54
N ILE A 772 54.26 -9.84 13.80
CA ILE A 772 52.91 -10.26 14.16
C ILE A 772 52.94 -11.05 15.47
N ILE A 773 53.80 -12.06 15.60
CA ILE A 773 53.86 -12.90 16.81
C ILE A 773 54.27 -12.10 18.04
N GLU A 774 55.23 -11.18 17.93
CA GLU A 774 55.64 -10.31 19.04
C GLU A 774 54.49 -9.44 19.56
N LYS A 775 53.64 -8.93 18.65
CA LYS A 775 52.44 -8.16 19.00
C LYS A 775 51.31 -9.04 19.55
N VAL A 776 51.16 -10.25 19.05
CA VAL A 776 50.19 -11.23 19.57
C VAL A 776 50.54 -11.64 21.00
N ILE A 777 51.81 -11.94 21.29
CA ILE A 777 52.28 -12.26 22.64
C ILE A 777 52.04 -11.08 23.59
N TYR A 778 52.37 -9.85 23.16
CA TYR A 778 52.10 -8.64 23.94
C TYR A 778 50.60 -8.46 24.26
N ARG A 779 49.72 -8.75 23.31
CA ARG A 779 48.28 -8.69 23.55
C ARG A 779 47.79 -9.76 24.52
N LEU A 780 48.32 -10.98 24.41
CA LEU A 780 48.00 -12.11 25.29
C LEU A 780 48.46 -11.88 26.74
N THR A 781 49.54 -11.12 26.96
CA THR A 781 50.02 -10.75 28.30
C THR A 781 49.23 -9.58 28.91
N HIS A 782 49.11 -8.47 28.17
CA HIS A 782 48.60 -7.20 28.74
C HIS A 782 47.09 -7.00 28.66
N TYR A 783 46.39 -7.55 27.65
CA TYR A 783 44.95 -7.32 27.46
C TYR A 783 44.11 -8.55 27.79
N ASP A 784 44.47 -9.70 27.23
CA ASP A 784 43.66 -10.92 27.39
C ASP A 784 44.02 -11.69 28.68
N HIS A 785 45.12 -11.32 29.35
CA HIS A 785 45.64 -11.92 30.59
C HIS A 785 45.73 -13.46 30.56
N VAL A 786 46.00 -14.00 29.37
CA VAL A 786 46.16 -15.43 29.12
C VAL A 786 47.57 -15.88 29.52
N LEU A 787 48.56 -15.00 29.33
CA LEU A 787 49.96 -15.22 29.69
C LEU A 787 50.36 -14.29 30.85
N ILE A 788 51.15 -14.80 31.78
CA ILE A 788 51.70 -14.06 32.92
C ILE A 788 53.21 -13.92 32.72
N GLU A 789 53.72 -12.70 32.82
CA GLU A 789 55.14 -12.41 32.82
C GLU A 789 55.69 -12.57 34.25
N LEU A 790 56.66 -13.46 34.42
CA LEU A 790 57.40 -13.65 35.67
C LEU A 790 58.75 -12.91 35.57
N THR A 791 58.95 -11.90 36.42
CA THR A 791 60.24 -11.23 36.60
C THR A 791 61.10 -11.97 37.63
N GLN A 792 62.43 -11.93 37.50
CA GLN A 792 63.36 -12.63 38.42
C GLN A 792 63.33 -12.10 39.88
N ALA A 793 62.59 -11.03 40.16
CA ALA A 793 62.47 -10.44 41.48
C ALA A 793 61.44 -11.20 42.33
N GLY A 794 61.93 -12.16 43.13
CA GLY A 794 61.12 -12.87 44.13
C GLY A 794 60.32 -11.93 45.05
N LEU A 795 59.10 -12.40 45.40
CA LEU A 795 58.20 -11.91 46.44
C LEU A 795 58.73 -10.77 47.33
N LYS A 796 58.65 -9.54 46.85
CA LYS A 796 58.60 -8.34 47.68
C LYS A 796 57.33 -7.59 47.30
N GLY A 797 56.36 -7.63 48.21
CA GLY A 797 55.24 -6.71 48.15
C GLY A 797 55.73 -5.28 48.33
N SER A 798 55.36 -4.40 47.41
CA SER A 798 55.40 -2.94 47.55
C SER A 798 54.75 -2.33 46.30
N MET A 799 53.73 -1.49 46.46
CA MET A 799 53.86 -0.02 46.40
C MET A 799 54.49 0.48 45.10
N GLU A 800 53.71 1.33 44.43
CA GLU A 800 53.92 1.97 43.13
C GLU A 800 55.33 2.55 42.90
N GLY A 801 55.80 2.43 41.64
CA GLY A 801 56.71 3.40 41.03
C GLY A 801 58.15 2.95 40.83
N SER A 802 58.41 2.10 39.84
CA SER A 802 59.58 2.13 38.92
C SER A 802 59.68 0.78 38.19
N GLU A 803 59.10 0.68 37.00
CA GLU A 803 59.25 -0.48 36.12
C GLU A 803 60.64 -0.45 35.49
N SER A 804 61.55 -1.30 35.96
CA SER A 804 62.70 -1.70 35.17
C SER A 804 62.23 -2.76 34.16
N TYR A 805 62.10 -2.39 32.89
CA TYR A 805 61.81 -3.35 31.81
C TYR A 805 62.96 -4.38 31.72
N GLU A 806 62.73 -5.61 32.20
CA GLU A 806 63.57 -6.74 31.81
C GLU A 806 63.29 -7.03 30.33
N GLU A 807 64.33 -6.99 29.48
CA GLU A 807 64.19 -7.12 28.02
C GLU A 807 63.68 -8.51 27.54
N ASP A 808 63.62 -9.52 28.42
CA ASP A 808 63.18 -10.89 28.07
C ASP A 808 62.56 -11.64 29.27
N PRO A 809 61.27 -11.39 29.60
CA PRO A 809 60.59 -12.02 30.73
C PRO A 809 60.21 -13.48 30.46
N TYR A 810 60.01 -14.25 31.53
CA TYR A 810 59.50 -15.62 31.46
C TYR A 810 57.97 -15.62 31.32
N LEU A 811 57.43 -16.44 30.41
CA LEU A 811 55.99 -16.51 30.14
C LEU A 811 55.40 -17.82 30.65
N VAL A 812 54.32 -17.72 31.44
CA VAL A 812 53.56 -18.86 31.98
C VAL A 812 52.08 -18.70 31.66
N VAL A 813 51.38 -19.81 31.40
CA VAL A 813 49.94 -19.77 31.12
C VAL A 813 49.14 -19.52 32.40
N ASN A 814 48.14 -18.64 32.34
CA ASN A 814 47.26 -18.39 33.48
C ASN A 814 46.51 -19.67 33.90
N PRO A 815 46.60 -20.12 35.17
CA PRO A 815 45.96 -21.36 35.64
C PRO A 815 44.44 -21.42 35.44
N ASN A 816 43.77 -20.27 35.35
CA ASN A 816 42.32 -20.17 35.18
C ASN A 816 41.87 -20.17 33.71
N TYR A 817 42.80 -20.14 32.76
CA TYR A 817 42.46 -20.18 31.34
C TYR A 817 42.05 -21.60 30.95
N LEU A 818 40.90 -21.78 30.31
CA LEU A 818 40.47 -23.07 29.74
C LEU A 818 40.54 -22.96 28.22
N LEU A 819 41.19 -23.93 27.57
CA LEU A 819 41.23 -24.03 26.12
C LEU A 819 39.80 -24.26 25.60
N GLU A 820 39.37 -23.46 24.63
CA GLU A 820 38.16 -23.73 23.84
C GLU A 820 38.50 -24.81 22.79
N ASP A 821 37.72 -25.89 22.75
CA ASP A 821 37.87 -27.03 21.81
C ASP A 821 37.66 -26.65 20.33
#